data_AF-A0A5C7WL96-F1
#
_entry.id   AF-A0A5C7WL96-F1
#
_cell.length_a   1.000
_cell.length_b   1.000
_cell.length_c   1.000
_cell.angle_alpha   90.00
_cell.angle_beta   90.00
_cell.angle_gamma   90.00
#
_symmetry.space_group_name_H-M   'P 1'
#
loop_
_entity.id
_entity.type
_entity.pdbx_description
1 polymer ?
#
loop_
_entity_poly.entity_id
_entity_poly.type
_entity_poly.pdbx_seq_one_letter_code
_entity_poly.pdbx_strand_id
1 'polypeptide(L)'
;MSIDVPPPASPAAADSEPLASPVAPALAAASLPTAAPAGTGSDPATSVDGPLDWALLAAARREPLASAPSALASSGLAVNATVAWGGTYRQRTYDGVLVGALNATSSLELTYSVISNPSLGGKIAAMNSKAPSDAAFSPEGEFFYLPDATALTTPGQLETFRIMVAEKTGFDVFLASIPVVGLIAPTIIDLLHRTPILNELLAPLIGSSEIVTITVEPYALAQGRPTAFTTKVPSFDGLMISTNYFPATNVAQGLADSAPTVLNGPGLGSPGVTDAANPYGQLNVLPGLLDPVPTPDQFGSLTPGLRVLRDGYWIGGDGGPSYIGPTGYNVITWDPRGEFASRDRSLPGLQIDSPFYEARDVSALMTWAASVDNPALAQLAMETAGDPLLGMVGGSYGGGIQWTTAGTDPRVDAIIPQISWNSLISSLYPNTNQFKTGFGTVLLLALLTTGAHINTQIYQGVATGFTLGWLSQTSQAVLSSAGTTVLVDNITVPTLIFQGMQDVLFELDEAVANAEQLLANPAGVPTKMIWFCGGHGTCTDPLNPWQDDQGLIDNLKWLDQYVAGIGTPADEIPTFAWYDQFGAYYGSDLMPFQDGFNLPDPHTTTGTGGWLGLGPIIGGSGPGSVPGVSPVLTIGNGTPAWNALNLTVTPPPDSQVVGAPTLQFTYSGLGTSRTVYAQLIDDTTGKVLGNLVTPVPVVLDGRERTVTIPMANIGYSTPPDGTLTLQITSSATNFENFTTAGLINVGDIRLDLPIRAVV
;
A
#
# COMPACT_ATOMS: atom_id res chain seq x y z
N MET A 1 -56.15 -0.35 26.13
CA MET A 1 -56.63 0.60 25.11
C MET A 1 -55.84 0.27 23.85
N SER A 2 -56.37 -0.62 23.01
CA SER A 2 -55.72 -0.98 21.74
C SER A 2 -55.74 0.23 20.82
N ILE A 3 -54.59 0.54 20.24
CA ILE A 3 -54.49 1.50 19.14
C ILE A 3 -54.15 0.65 17.91
N ASP A 4 -55.17 0.43 17.08
CA ASP A 4 -55.05 -0.14 15.75
C ASP A 4 -54.19 0.79 14.88
N VAL A 5 -53.08 0.26 14.36
CA VAL A 5 -52.29 0.89 13.30
C VAL A 5 -52.59 0.11 12.01
N PRO A 6 -53.09 0.75 10.94
CA PRO A 6 -53.49 0.05 9.72
C PRO A 6 -52.25 -0.41 8.93
N PRO A 7 -52.35 -1.50 8.15
CA PRO A 7 -51.24 -1.98 7.33
C PRO A 7 -50.97 -1.02 6.17
N PRO A 8 -49.71 -0.90 5.72
CA PRO A 8 -49.37 -0.05 4.58
C PRO A 8 -50.03 -0.57 3.31
N ALA A 9 -50.62 0.36 2.55
CA ALA A 9 -51.32 0.10 1.31
C ALA A 9 -50.40 -0.50 0.24
N SER A 10 -50.87 -1.57 -0.40
CA SER A 10 -50.27 -2.15 -1.61
C SER A 10 -50.32 -1.11 -2.74
N PRO A 11 -49.22 -0.85 -3.48
CA PRO A 11 -49.29 -0.02 -4.66
C PRO A 11 -50.07 -0.75 -5.76
N ALA A 12 -51.02 -0.05 -6.36
CA ALA A 12 -51.74 -0.48 -7.53
C ALA A 12 -50.78 -0.64 -8.72
N ALA A 13 -51.04 -1.68 -9.53
CA ALA A 13 -50.41 -1.86 -10.83
C ALA A 13 -50.75 -0.65 -11.72
N ALA A 14 -49.71 0.09 -12.13
CA ALA A 14 -49.78 1.06 -13.20
C ALA A 14 -49.14 0.44 -14.44
N ASP A 15 -49.85 0.57 -15.56
CA ASP A 15 -49.50 0.03 -16.87
C ASP A 15 -48.07 0.40 -17.30
N SER A 16 -47.39 -0.60 -17.86
CA SER A 16 -46.07 -0.47 -18.47
C SER A 16 -46.15 0.29 -19.79
N GLU A 17 -45.75 1.56 -19.79
CA GLU A 17 -45.22 2.22 -20.99
C GLU A 17 -43.70 2.07 -21.04
N PRO A 18 -43.09 1.89 -22.23
CA PRO A 18 -41.65 1.68 -22.35
C PRO A 18 -40.89 2.96 -22.04
N LEU A 19 -40.01 2.91 -21.03
CA LEU A 19 -39.08 3.99 -20.70
C LEU A 19 -38.10 4.22 -21.87
N ALA A 20 -38.09 5.46 -22.36
CA ALA A 20 -37.16 5.95 -23.36
C ALA A 20 -35.71 5.87 -22.85
N SER A 21 -34.81 5.41 -23.72
CA SER A 21 -33.36 5.36 -23.50
C SER A 21 -32.78 6.73 -23.15
N PRO A 22 -31.80 6.82 -22.22
CA PRO A 22 -31.10 8.07 -21.96
C PRO A 22 -30.21 8.45 -23.15
N VAL A 23 -30.35 9.72 -23.56
CA VAL A 23 -29.64 10.38 -24.65
C VAL A 23 -28.16 10.54 -24.31
N ALA A 24 -27.29 9.98 -25.14
CA ALA A 24 -25.87 10.29 -25.18
C ALA A 24 -25.66 11.69 -25.81
N PRO A 25 -24.68 12.50 -25.35
CA PRO A 25 -24.29 13.71 -26.08
C PRO A 25 -23.62 13.30 -27.40
N ALA A 26 -24.28 13.64 -28.51
CA ALA A 26 -23.82 13.35 -29.87
C ALA A 26 -22.61 14.23 -30.22
N LEU A 27 -21.45 13.59 -30.44
CA LEU A 27 -20.38 14.14 -31.27
C LEU A 27 -20.83 14.07 -32.74
N ALA A 28 -20.97 15.24 -33.37
CA ALA A 28 -21.41 15.36 -34.75
C ALA A 28 -20.41 14.72 -35.73
N ALA A 29 -20.83 13.65 -36.40
CA ALA A 29 -20.16 13.13 -37.58
C ALA A 29 -20.58 13.96 -38.80
N ALA A 30 -19.68 14.81 -39.31
CA ALA A 30 -19.83 15.43 -40.62
C ALA A 30 -19.38 14.41 -41.70
N SER A 31 -20.32 14.07 -42.57
CA SER A 31 -20.16 13.20 -43.75
C SER A 31 -19.14 13.74 -44.76
N LEU A 32 -18.20 12.90 -45.19
CA LEU A 32 -17.35 13.15 -46.37
C LEU A 32 -18.05 12.65 -47.65
N PRO A 33 -18.06 13.42 -48.75
CA PRO A 33 -18.61 12.97 -50.02
C PRO A 33 -17.60 12.16 -50.84
N THR A 34 -18.18 11.38 -51.75
CA THR A 34 -17.59 10.44 -52.72
C THR A 34 -16.58 11.05 -53.72
N ALA A 35 -15.63 10.23 -54.14
CA ALA A 35 -14.54 10.53 -55.08
C ALA A 35 -14.97 10.73 -56.56
N ALA A 36 -14.27 11.64 -57.27
CA ALA A 36 -13.71 11.57 -58.65
C ALA A 36 -13.37 12.99 -59.21
N PRO A 37 -12.65 13.18 -60.35
CA PRO A 37 -11.23 12.93 -60.59
C PRO A 37 -10.44 14.15 -61.17
N ALA A 38 -9.09 14.03 -61.18
CA ALA A 38 -8.02 14.71 -61.94
C ALA A 38 -8.23 16.10 -62.59
N GLY A 39 -7.35 17.06 -62.25
CA GLY A 39 -7.17 18.33 -62.97
C GLY A 39 -5.90 19.10 -62.55
N THR A 40 -5.19 19.62 -63.55
CA THR A 40 -3.85 20.23 -63.57
C THR A 40 -3.76 21.66 -62.99
N GLY A 41 -2.65 22.04 -62.34
CA GLY A 41 -2.25 23.45 -62.22
C GLY A 41 -1.53 23.85 -60.91
N SER A 42 -0.45 24.60 -61.06
CA SER A 42 0.54 25.11 -60.09
C SER A 42 0.06 26.26 -59.17
N ASP A 43 0.38 26.22 -57.87
CA ASP A 43 1.27 27.15 -57.12
C ASP A 43 1.17 26.97 -55.57
N PRO A 44 2.14 27.45 -54.76
CA PRO A 44 2.43 26.92 -53.42
C PRO A 44 1.81 27.74 -52.27
N ALA A 45 1.27 27.05 -51.25
CA ALA A 45 1.07 27.57 -49.89
C ALA A 45 0.90 26.41 -48.89
N THR A 46 1.32 26.64 -47.66
CA THR A 46 1.71 25.69 -46.60
C THR A 46 0.59 25.12 -45.72
N SER A 47 0.92 23.95 -45.14
CA SER A 47 0.55 23.36 -43.83
C SER A 47 -0.88 22.86 -43.57
N VAL A 48 -1.03 21.59 -43.17
CA VAL A 48 -1.27 21.19 -41.77
C VAL A 48 -0.67 19.78 -41.53
N ASP A 49 0.25 19.68 -40.56
CA ASP A 49 1.00 18.47 -40.20
C ASP A 49 0.24 17.59 -39.19
N GLY A 50 0.12 16.29 -39.50
CA GLY A 50 -0.29 15.26 -38.55
C GLY A 50 0.92 14.63 -37.83
N PRO A 51 0.77 14.09 -36.61
CA PRO A 51 1.85 13.41 -35.89
C PRO A 51 2.47 12.23 -36.65
N LEU A 52 1.68 11.57 -37.50
CA LEU A 52 2.11 10.48 -38.37
C LEU A 52 3.01 10.94 -39.54
N ASP A 53 2.79 12.15 -40.06
CA ASP A 53 3.64 12.72 -41.11
C ASP A 53 5.00 13.16 -40.54
N TRP A 54 5.06 13.57 -39.28
CA TRP A 54 6.33 13.80 -38.58
C TRP A 54 7.13 12.51 -38.38
N ALA A 55 6.47 11.40 -38.06
CA ALA A 55 7.11 10.09 -37.95
C ALA A 55 7.63 9.59 -39.31
N LEU A 56 6.85 9.79 -40.38
CA LEU A 56 7.24 9.45 -41.75
C LEU A 56 8.34 10.37 -42.30
N LEU A 57 8.32 11.68 -42.00
CA LEU A 57 9.40 12.61 -42.37
C LEU A 57 10.69 12.33 -41.59
N ALA A 58 10.60 11.94 -40.32
CA ALA A 58 11.75 11.53 -39.52
C ALA A 58 12.36 10.22 -40.06
N ALA A 59 11.54 9.27 -40.51
CA ALA A 59 12.01 8.06 -41.18
C ALA A 59 12.60 8.32 -42.58
N ALA A 60 12.15 9.38 -43.27
CA ALA A 60 12.64 9.76 -44.60
C ALA A 60 13.96 10.57 -44.59
N ARG A 61 14.32 11.21 -43.46
CA ARG A 61 15.60 11.92 -43.31
C ARG A 61 16.73 10.95 -42.97
N ARG A 62 17.27 10.29 -44.01
CA ARG A 62 18.54 9.57 -43.95
C ARG A 62 19.73 10.54 -43.91
N GLU A 63 20.42 10.57 -42.78
CA GLU A 63 21.87 10.80 -42.69
C GLU A 63 22.46 9.61 -41.91
N PRO A 64 23.67 9.13 -42.24
CA PRO A 64 24.05 7.74 -42.01
C PRO A 64 24.42 7.50 -40.55
N LEU A 65 23.59 6.73 -39.83
CA LEU A 65 24.00 5.92 -38.69
C LEU A 65 24.92 4.78 -39.17
N ALA A 66 26.07 5.14 -39.72
CA ALA A 66 27.18 4.23 -39.95
C ALA A 66 28.01 4.19 -38.66
N SER A 67 27.56 3.40 -37.67
CA SER A 67 28.37 2.79 -36.59
C SER A 67 27.58 2.17 -35.43
N ALA A 68 26.28 1.92 -35.58
CA ALA A 68 25.65 0.83 -34.81
C ALA A 68 25.80 -0.44 -35.66
N PRO A 69 26.42 -1.53 -35.18
CA PRO A 69 26.33 -2.79 -35.89
C PRO A 69 24.84 -3.14 -35.97
N SER A 70 24.29 -3.06 -37.18
CA SER A 70 23.04 -3.71 -37.53
C SER A 70 23.27 -5.20 -37.33
N ALA A 71 22.83 -5.70 -36.17
CA ALA A 71 22.63 -7.12 -35.97
C ALA A 71 21.52 -7.54 -36.95
N LEU A 72 21.94 -8.00 -38.13
CA LEU A 72 21.10 -8.64 -39.12
C LEU A 72 20.45 -9.87 -38.47
N ALA A 73 19.12 -9.80 -38.30
CA ALA A 73 18.18 -10.89 -38.08
C ALA A 73 18.54 -11.94 -37.00
N SER A 74 18.03 -11.78 -35.76
CA SER A 74 17.82 -12.92 -34.86
C SER A 74 16.51 -13.63 -35.23
N SER A 75 16.59 -14.63 -36.12
CA SER A 75 15.55 -15.68 -36.23
C SER A 75 15.66 -16.70 -35.09
N GLY A 76 16.13 -16.27 -33.91
CA GLY A 76 16.62 -17.13 -32.84
C GLY A 76 15.71 -17.25 -31.62
N LEU A 77 14.61 -16.48 -31.55
CA LEU A 77 13.67 -16.59 -30.45
C LEU A 77 12.90 -17.91 -30.61
N ALA A 78 13.07 -18.79 -29.62
CA ALA A 78 12.31 -20.02 -29.49
C ALA A 78 11.83 -20.13 -28.04
N VAL A 79 10.57 -20.48 -27.84
CA VAL A 79 9.95 -20.60 -26.51
C VAL A 79 9.43 -22.03 -26.32
N ASN A 80 9.73 -22.63 -25.16
CA ASN A 80 9.27 -23.98 -24.80
C ASN A 80 8.69 -23.96 -23.39
N ALA A 81 7.47 -23.46 -23.28
CA ALA A 81 6.83 -23.24 -22.00
C ALA A 81 6.48 -24.56 -21.30
N THR A 82 6.80 -24.64 -20.01
CA THR A 82 6.45 -25.75 -19.12
C THR A 82 5.74 -25.23 -17.89
N VAL A 83 4.88 -26.06 -17.29
CA VAL A 83 4.26 -25.81 -15.98
C VAL A 83 4.33 -27.11 -15.18
N ALA A 84 4.79 -27.02 -13.95
CA ALA A 84 4.92 -28.17 -13.05
C ALA A 84 4.40 -27.84 -11.66
N TRP A 85 3.91 -28.86 -10.94
CA TRP A 85 3.67 -28.76 -9.52
C TRP A 85 4.99 -28.89 -8.78
N GLY A 86 5.29 -27.93 -7.91
CA GLY A 86 6.62 -27.79 -7.37
C GLY A 86 7.61 -27.41 -8.47
N GLY A 87 8.62 -26.62 -8.11
CA GLY A 87 9.62 -26.16 -9.05
C GLY A 87 10.72 -25.42 -8.34
N THR A 88 11.88 -25.33 -8.97
CA THR A 88 13.01 -24.59 -8.43
C THR A 88 13.04 -23.20 -9.04
N TYR A 89 12.97 -22.18 -8.19
CA TYR A 89 13.20 -20.78 -8.55
C TYR A 89 14.33 -20.22 -7.68
N ARG A 90 15.34 -19.59 -8.29
CA ARG A 90 16.54 -19.07 -7.59
C ARG A 90 17.12 -20.05 -6.56
N GLN A 91 17.29 -21.31 -6.96
CA GLN A 91 17.83 -22.39 -6.13
C GLN A 91 16.98 -22.79 -4.91
N ARG A 92 15.70 -22.37 -4.82
CA ARG A 92 14.74 -22.85 -3.82
C ARG A 92 13.58 -23.58 -4.48
N THR A 93 13.12 -24.64 -3.83
CA THR A 93 11.92 -25.38 -4.25
C THR A 93 10.68 -24.76 -3.62
N TYR A 94 9.64 -24.52 -4.43
CA TYR A 94 8.36 -23.96 -3.97
C TYR A 94 7.27 -25.03 -4.02
N ASP A 95 7.22 -25.88 -3.00
CA ASP A 95 6.20 -26.92 -2.88
C ASP A 95 4.81 -26.31 -2.70
N GLY A 96 3.79 -26.97 -3.24
CA GLY A 96 2.40 -26.53 -3.13
C GLY A 96 2.02 -25.34 -4.01
N VAL A 97 2.85 -24.95 -4.97
CA VAL A 97 2.53 -23.93 -6.00
C VAL A 97 2.88 -24.49 -7.38
N LEU A 98 2.11 -24.10 -8.41
CA LEU A 98 2.48 -24.41 -9.78
C LEU A 98 3.47 -23.37 -10.29
N VAL A 99 4.61 -23.84 -10.80
CA VAL A 99 5.69 -23.00 -11.34
C VAL A 99 5.74 -23.21 -12.84
N GLY A 100 5.62 -22.10 -13.58
CA GLY A 100 5.80 -22.06 -15.02
C GLY A 100 7.17 -21.52 -15.40
N ALA A 101 7.71 -21.99 -16.53
CA ALA A 101 8.93 -21.47 -17.13
C ALA A 101 8.76 -21.39 -18.64
N LEU A 102 9.03 -20.23 -19.23
CA LEU A 102 8.92 -20.05 -20.68
C LEU A 102 10.08 -20.72 -21.44
N ASN A 103 11.23 -20.91 -20.77
CA ASN A 103 12.46 -21.49 -21.34
C ASN A 103 12.84 -20.86 -22.69
N ALA A 104 12.67 -19.54 -22.79
CA ALA A 104 12.92 -18.80 -24.01
C ALA A 104 14.43 -18.59 -24.22
N THR A 105 14.90 -18.79 -25.44
CA THR A 105 16.31 -18.54 -25.81
C THR A 105 16.40 -17.41 -26.82
N SER A 106 17.22 -16.40 -26.54
CA SER A 106 17.59 -15.35 -27.50
C SER A 106 19.03 -14.86 -27.24
N SER A 107 19.62 -14.24 -28.25
CA SER A 107 20.87 -13.47 -28.12
C SER A 107 20.67 -12.08 -27.49
N LEU A 108 19.42 -11.64 -27.31
CA LEU A 108 19.04 -10.36 -26.71
C LEU A 108 18.34 -10.60 -25.36
N GLU A 109 18.30 -9.55 -24.52
CA GLU A 109 17.50 -9.56 -23.29
C GLU A 109 16.02 -9.76 -23.66
N LEU A 110 15.27 -10.49 -22.82
CA LEU A 110 13.86 -10.80 -23.08
C LEU A 110 12.94 -10.04 -22.13
N THR A 111 11.75 -9.73 -22.63
CA THR A 111 10.63 -9.18 -21.89
C THR A 111 9.42 -10.10 -22.05
N TYR A 112 8.56 -10.11 -21.04
CA TYR A 112 7.45 -11.04 -20.95
C TYR A 112 6.18 -10.30 -20.56
N SER A 113 5.07 -10.60 -21.24
CA SER A 113 3.78 -9.98 -20.94
C SER A 113 2.63 -10.97 -21.07
N VAL A 114 1.67 -10.87 -20.14
CA VAL A 114 0.44 -11.66 -20.21
C VAL A 114 -0.47 -11.07 -21.28
N ILE A 115 -0.77 -11.86 -22.31
CA ILE A 115 -1.65 -11.47 -23.42
C ILE A 115 -3.11 -11.77 -23.08
N SER A 116 -3.35 -12.92 -22.46
CA SER A 116 -4.67 -13.29 -21.95
C SER A 116 -4.52 -14.05 -20.64
N ASN A 117 -5.32 -13.66 -19.65
CA ASN A 117 -5.40 -14.38 -18.38
C ASN A 117 -5.91 -15.82 -18.58
N PRO A 118 -5.63 -16.71 -17.60
CA PRO A 118 -6.18 -18.06 -17.57
C PRO A 118 -7.70 -18.10 -17.75
N SER A 119 -8.17 -18.99 -18.64
CA SER A 119 -9.52 -18.99 -19.20
C SER A 119 -10.66 -19.24 -18.20
N LEU A 120 -10.36 -19.72 -16.99
CA LEU A 120 -11.35 -20.04 -15.96
C LEU A 120 -11.29 -19.08 -14.77
N GLY A 121 -10.39 -18.09 -14.80
CA GLY A 121 -10.22 -17.11 -13.72
C GLY A 121 -8.97 -17.32 -12.86
N GLY A 122 -8.12 -18.29 -13.22
CA GLY A 122 -6.78 -18.44 -12.67
C GLY A 122 -5.93 -17.18 -12.82
N LYS A 123 -4.81 -17.13 -12.10
CA LYS A 123 -3.89 -15.98 -12.08
C LYS A 123 -2.47 -16.40 -12.46
N ILE A 124 -1.80 -15.54 -13.23
CA ILE A 124 -0.35 -15.57 -13.40
C ILE A 124 0.21 -14.55 -12.42
N ALA A 125 0.96 -15.02 -11.44
CA ALA A 125 1.43 -14.24 -10.31
C ALA A 125 2.83 -13.70 -10.56
N ALA A 126 3.07 -12.47 -10.08
CA ALA A 126 4.37 -11.82 -10.14
C ALA A 126 5.49 -12.68 -9.52
N MET A 127 6.66 -12.68 -10.17
CA MET A 127 7.87 -13.35 -9.73
C MET A 127 9.01 -12.34 -9.65
N ASN A 128 8.89 -11.33 -8.77
CA ASN A 128 10.05 -10.51 -8.45
C ASN A 128 9.90 -9.77 -7.11
N SER A 129 10.66 -10.23 -6.12
CA SER A 129 10.82 -9.55 -4.83
C SER A 129 11.72 -8.30 -4.88
N LYS A 130 12.07 -7.77 -6.06
CA LYS A 130 13.01 -6.63 -6.24
C LYS A 130 12.78 -5.74 -7.48
N ALA A 131 11.68 -5.90 -8.22
CA ALA A 131 11.34 -5.04 -9.35
C ALA A 131 9.87 -4.65 -9.23
N PRO A 132 9.44 -3.57 -9.90
CA PRO A 132 8.07 -3.12 -9.83
C PRO A 132 7.06 -4.24 -10.01
N SER A 133 5.99 -4.09 -9.23
CA SER A 133 4.86 -4.98 -8.95
C SER A 133 4.14 -5.64 -10.12
N ASP A 134 4.60 -5.39 -11.35
CA ASP A 134 3.88 -5.67 -12.58
C ASP A 134 4.62 -6.70 -13.45
N ALA A 135 5.84 -7.09 -13.09
CA ALA A 135 6.53 -8.19 -13.73
C ALA A 135 5.94 -9.52 -13.26
N ALA A 136 4.93 -10.01 -13.99
CA ALA A 136 4.39 -11.37 -13.90
C ALA A 136 5.46 -12.48 -14.03
N PHE A 137 6.72 -12.11 -14.34
CA PHE A 137 7.80 -13.01 -14.73
C PHE A 137 9.12 -12.62 -14.06
N SER A 138 9.94 -13.63 -13.75
CA SER A 138 11.36 -13.42 -13.46
C SER A 138 12.11 -12.90 -14.70
N PRO A 139 13.31 -12.32 -14.56
CA PRO A 139 14.17 -12.00 -15.70
C PRO A 139 14.40 -13.19 -16.64
N GLU A 140 14.35 -14.41 -16.10
CA GLU A 140 14.51 -15.67 -16.81
C GLU A 140 13.21 -16.22 -17.43
N GLY A 141 12.06 -15.58 -17.21
CA GLY A 141 10.77 -15.97 -17.78
C GLY A 141 10.04 -17.05 -16.98
N GLU A 142 10.36 -17.20 -15.69
CA GLU A 142 9.62 -18.05 -14.76
C GLU A 142 8.42 -17.28 -14.19
N PHE A 143 7.33 -17.96 -13.87
CA PHE A 143 6.14 -17.37 -13.26
C PHE A 143 5.46 -18.32 -12.28
N PHE A 144 4.73 -17.78 -11.31
CA PHE A 144 3.82 -18.58 -10.49
C PHE A 144 2.45 -18.65 -11.17
N TYR A 145 1.83 -19.83 -11.14
CA TYR A 145 0.50 -20.04 -11.69
C TYR A 145 -0.45 -20.51 -10.58
N LEU A 146 -1.50 -19.72 -10.35
CA LEU A 146 -2.59 -20.07 -9.46
C LEU A 146 -3.77 -20.49 -10.33
N PRO A 147 -4.08 -21.80 -10.44
CA PRO A 147 -5.25 -22.25 -11.16
C PRO A 147 -6.54 -21.77 -10.49
N ASP A 148 -7.62 -21.65 -11.26
CA ASP A 148 -8.94 -21.56 -10.66
C ASP A 148 -9.25 -22.86 -9.87
N ALA A 149 -9.90 -22.71 -8.71
CA ALA A 149 -10.27 -23.83 -7.84
C ALA A 149 -10.98 -24.96 -8.60
N THR A 150 -11.87 -24.63 -9.54
CA THR A 150 -12.62 -25.63 -10.30
C THR A 150 -11.73 -26.46 -11.22
N ALA A 151 -10.70 -25.85 -11.80
CA ALA A 151 -9.71 -26.54 -12.63
C ALA A 151 -8.76 -27.42 -11.81
N LEU A 152 -8.54 -27.05 -10.55
CA LEU A 152 -7.75 -27.84 -9.60
C LEU A 152 -8.52 -29.07 -9.08
N THR A 153 -9.85 -28.98 -8.95
CA THR A 153 -10.68 -30.07 -8.37
C THR A 153 -11.40 -30.94 -9.41
N THR A 154 -11.42 -30.55 -10.68
CA THR A 154 -12.16 -31.27 -11.73
C THR A 154 -11.20 -31.96 -12.71
N PRO A 155 -11.17 -33.31 -12.77
CA PRO A 155 -10.35 -34.05 -13.73
C PRO A 155 -10.66 -33.66 -15.19
N GLY A 156 -9.63 -33.49 -16.02
CA GLY A 156 -9.79 -33.14 -17.43
C GLY A 156 -10.12 -31.66 -17.70
N GLN A 157 -10.33 -30.84 -16.67
CA GLN A 157 -10.59 -29.41 -16.85
C GLN A 157 -9.30 -28.69 -17.23
N LEU A 158 -9.31 -28.04 -18.39
CA LEU A 158 -8.16 -27.32 -18.93
C LEU A 158 -8.30 -25.82 -18.68
N GLU A 159 -7.18 -25.18 -18.39
CA GLU A 159 -7.07 -23.73 -18.38
C GLU A 159 -6.02 -23.28 -19.40
N THR A 160 -6.41 -22.32 -20.25
CA THR A 160 -5.55 -21.81 -21.32
C THR A 160 -5.28 -20.33 -21.13
N PHE A 161 -4.02 -19.93 -21.32
CA PHE A 161 -3.59 -18.53 -21.30
C PHE A 161 -2.52 -18.28 -22.35
N ARG A 162 -2.23 -17.01 -22.62
CA ARG A 162 -1.28 -16.60 -23.65
C ARG A 162 -0.26 -15.63 -23.06
N ILE A 163 1.01 -15.87 -23.35
CA ILE A 163 2.12 -15.04 -22.91
C ILE A 163 2.93 -14.64 -24.14
N MET A 164 3.30 -13.37 -24.22
CA MET A 164 4.23 -12.89 -25.23
C MET A 164 5.62 -12.84 -24.65
N VAL A 165 6.58 -13.34 -25.42
CA VAL A 165 8.01 -13.20 -25.20
C VAL A 165 8.53 -12.27 -26.29
N ALA A 166 9.22 -11.20 -25.91
CA ALA A 166 9.74 -10.22 -26.85
C ALA A 166 11.19 -9.87 -26.55
N GLU A 167 12.00 -9.76 -27.61
CA GLU A 167 13.38 -9.30 -27.52
C GLU A 167 13.41 -7.80 -27.23
N LYS A 168 14.20 -7.39 -26.24
CA LYS A 168 14.44 -6.01 -25.89
C LYS A 168 15.62 -5.48 -26.71
N THR A 169 15.42 -4.34 -27.37
CA THR A 169 16.36 -3.75 -28.32
C THR A 169 16.74 -2.31 -27.93
N GLY A 170 17.65 -1.72 -28.72
CA GLY A 170 17.98 -0.30 -28.58
C GLY A 170 16.80 0.64 -28.83
N PHE A 171 15.76 0.19 -29.55
CA PHE A 171 14.53 0.96 -29.75
C PHE A 171 13.71 1.08 -28.46
N ASP A 172 13.65 0.01 -27.65
CA ASP A 172 12.97 0.01 -26.36
C ASP A 172 13.64 1.00 -25.39
N VAL A 173 14.97 0.96 -25.34
CA VAL A 173 15.79 1.91 -24.54
C VAL A 173 15.56 3.35 -25.02
N PHE A 174 15.52 3.56 -26.34
CA PHE A 174 15.26 4.87 -26.92
C PHE A 174 13.85 5.38 -26.57
N LEU A 175 12.79 4.58 -26.77
CA LEU A 175 11.42 4.95 -26.44
C LEU A 175 11.27 5.28 -24.95
N ALA A 176 11.84 4.47 -24.07
CA ALA A 176 11.84 4.70 -22.63
C ALA A 176 12.58 5.99 -22.23
N SER A 177 13.57 6.44 -23.03
CA SER A 177 14.33 7.67 -22.77
C SER A 177 13.60 8.97 -23.16
N ILE A 178 12.49 8.88 -23.89
CA ILE A 178 11.71 10.07 -24.31
C ILE A 178 10.79 10.49 -23.16
N PRO A 179 10.89 11.74 -22.64
CA PRO A 179 9.98 12.23 -21.60
C PRO A 179 8.51 12.10 -22.03
N VAL A 180 7.63 11.69 -21.10
CA VAL A 180 6.19 11.45 -21.30
C VAL A 180 5.86 10.25 -22.21
N VAL A 181 6.52 10.08 -23.35
CA VAL A 181 6.33 8.91 -24.25
C VAL A 181 6.90 7.64 -23.61
N GLY A 182 8.00 7.74 -22.88
CA GLY A 182 8.59 6.64 -22.12
C GLY A 182 7.63 6.04 -21.08
N LEU A 183 6.68 6.83 -20.57
CA LEU A 183 5.66 6.36 -19.62
C LEU A 183 4.65 5.39 -20.26
N ILE A 184 4.48 5.46 -21.58
CA ILE A 184 3.58 4.58 -22.35
C ILE A 184 4.35 3.68 -23.31
N ALA A 185 5.69 3.69 -23.25
CA ALA A 185 6.54 2.90 -24.14
C ALA A 185 6.22 1.40 -24.08
N PRO A 186 6.05 0.76 -22.90
CA PRO A 186 5.68 -0.66 -22.84
C PRO A 186 4.38 -0.95 -23.59
N THR A 187 3.36 -0.09 -23.46
CA THR A 187 2.07 -0.22 -24.15
C THR A 187 2.21 -0.07 -25.66
N ILE A 188 3.05 0.86 -26.12
CA ILE A 188 3.31 1.06 -27.56
C ILE A 188 4.07 -0.15 -28.12
N ILE A 189 5.12 -0.59 -27.43
CA ILE A 189 5.94 -1.74 -27.84
C ILE A 189 5.09 -3.01 -27.90
N ASP A 190 4.32 -3.27 -26.85
CA ASP A 190 3.40 -4.40 -26.78
C ASP A 190 2.34 -4.35 -27.90
N LEU A 191 1.79 -3.18 -28.21
CA LEU A 191 0.87 -3.00 -29.35
C LEU A 191 1.55 -3.28 -30.70
N LEU A 192 2.80 -2.87 -30.88
CA LEU A 192 3.58 -3.12 -32.11
C LEU A 192 3.87 -4.61 -32.29
N HIS A 193 4.32 -5.30 -31.23
CA HIS A 193 4.60 -6.74 -31.25
C HIS A 193 3.33 -7.59 -31.42
N ARG A 194 2.20 -7.17 -30.85
CA ARG A 194 0.91 -7.88 -31.00
C ARG A 194 0.32 -7.80 -32.41
N THR A 195 0.74 -6.83 -33.21
CA THR A 195 0.16 -6.61 -34.55
C THR A 195 0.96 -7.40 -35.60
N PRO A 196 0.43 -8.49 -36.18
CA PRO A 196 1.25 -9.46 -36.93
C PRO A 196 2.07 -8.84 -38.07
N ILE A 197 1.47 -7.94 -38.85
CA ILE A 197 2.11 -7.27 -39.98
C ILE A 197 3.17 -6.26 -39.52
N LEU A 198 2.94 -5.58 -38.40
CA LEU A 198 3.89 -4.61 -37.86
C LEU A 198 5.06 -5.31 -37.16
N ASN A 199 4.81 -6.41 -36.46
CA ASN A 199 5.84 -7.23 -35.82
C ASN A 199 6.86 -7.74 -36.85
N GLU A 200 6.40 -8.37 -37.94
CA GLU A 200 7.31 -8.87 -38.98
C GLU A 200 8.06 -7.75 -39.73
N LEU A 201 7.38 -6.63 -39.99
CA LEU A 201 7.96 -5.50 -40.73
C LEU A 201 8.99 -4.72 -39.88
N LEU A 202 8.75 -4.59 -38.58
CA LEU A 202 9.55 -3.79 -37.66
C LEU A 202 10.52 -4.61 -36.81
N ALA A 203 10.48 -5.95 -36.84
CA ALA A 203 11.39 -6.82 -36.09
C ALA A 203 12.88 -6.43 -36.16
N PRO A 204 13.43 -5.97 -37.31
CA PRO A 204 14.83 -5.50 -37.35
C PRO A 204 15.12 -4.25 -36.49
N LEU A 205 14.08 -3.52 -36.09
CA LEU A 205 14.15 -2.30 -35.27
C LEU A 205 13.69 -2.56 -33.83
N ILE A 206 12.59 -3.30 -33.64
CA ILE A 206 11.91 -3.48 -32.35
C ILE A 206 12.13 -4.87 -31.72
N GLY A 207 12.92 -5.74 -32.36
CA GLY A 207 13.17 -7.11 -31.90
C GLY A 207 12.08 -8.10 -32.32
N SER A 208 12.40 -9.39 -32.26
CA SER A 208 11.42 -10.46 -32.51
C SER A 208 10.52 -10.69 -31.30
N SER A 209 9.29 -11.15 -31.54
CA SER A 209 8.38 -11.57 -30.47
C SER A 209 7.64 -12.86 -30.84
N GLU A 210 7.31 -13.67 -29.84
CA GLU A 210 6.53 -14.90 -29.95
C GLU A 210 5.41 -14.91 -28.91
N ILE A 211 4.17 -15.19 -29.33
CA ILE A 211 3.06 -15.40 -28.40
C ILE A 211 2.83 -16.90 -28.23
N VAL A 212 3.12 -17.41 -27.05
CA VAL A 212 2.91 -18.80 -26.69
C VAL A 212 1.56 -18.99 -26.05
N THR A 213 0.84 -20.01 -26.50
CA THR A 213 -0.40 -20.47 -25.87
C THR A 213 -0.06 -21.63 -24.95
N ILE A 214 -0.31 -21.46 -23.66
CA ILE A 214 -0.07 -22.48 -22.64
C ILE A 214 -1.43 -23.04 -22.23
N THR A 215 -1.55 -24.36 -22.26
CA THR A 215 -2.75 -25.08 -21.83
C THR A 215 -2.34 -26.06 -20.74
N VAL A 216 -2.97 -25.93 -19.58
CA VAL A 216 -2.64 -26.69 -18.38
C VAL A 216 -3.85 -27.49 -17.93
N GLU A 217 -3.62 -28.70 -17.41
CA GLU A 217 -4.62 -29.49 -16.66
C GLU A 217 -4.22 -29.51 -15.18
N PRO A 218 -4.66 -28.54 -14.35
CA PRO A 218 -4.15 -28.36 -12.99
C PRO A 218 -4.39 -29.58 -12.10
N TYR A 219 -5.57 -30.22 -12.20
CA TYR A 219 -5.87 -31.46 -11.49
C TYR A 219 -4.81 -32.55 -11.71
N ALA A 220 -4.40 -32.77 -12.98
CA ALA A 220 -3.42 -33.79 -13.34
C ALA A 220 -2.00 -33.42 -12.91
N LEU A 221 -1.64 -32.13 -12.88
CA LEU A 221 -0.36 -31.67 -12.36
C LEU A 221 -0.29 -31.78 -10.83
N ALA A 222 -1.35 -31.41 -10.13
CA ALA A 222 -1.42 -31.45 -8.68
C ALA A 222 -1.42 -32.89 -8.14
N GLN A 223 -2.08 -33.83 -8.84
CA GLN A 223 -2.16 -35.25 -8.42
C GLN A 223 -2.70 -35.43 -6.99
N GLY A 224 -3.65 -34.58 -6.59
CA GLY A 224 -4.23 -34.60 -5.23
C GLY A 224 -3.33 -34.01 -4.14
N ARG A 225 -2.15 -33.48 -4.47
CA ARG A 225 -1.29 -32.79 -3.50
C ARG A 225 -1.86 -31.41 -3.15
N PRO A 226 -1.69 -30.93 -1.90
CA PRO A 226 -2.03 -29.55 -1.55
C PRO A 226 -1.39 -28.57 -2.52
N THR A 227 -2.20 -27.70 -3.12
CA THR A 227 -1.77 -26.79 -4.19
C THR A 227 -2.49 -25.47 -4.02
N ALA A 228 -1.76 -24.37 -4.18
CA ALA A 228 -2.31 -23.03 -4.18
C ALA A 228 -3.29 -22.84 -5.34
N PHE A 229 -4.33 -22.02 -5.12
CA PHE A 229 -5.36 -21.74 -6.12
C PHE A 229 -5.98 -20.37 -5.90
N THR A 230 -6.78 -19.93 -6.87
CA THR A 230 -7.64 -18.75 -6.75
C THR A 230 -9.11 -19.14 -6.94
N THR A 231 -10.02 -18.37 -6.35
CA THR A 231 -11.46 -18.56 -6.52
C THR A 231 -12.23 -17.27 -6.25
N LYS A 232 -13.55 -17.33 -6.42
CA LYS A 232 -14.48 -16.26 -6.11
C LYS A 232 -15.34 -16.67 -4.91
N VAL A 233 -15.23 -15.93 -3.82
CA VAL A 233 -16.00 -16.15 -2.60
C VAL A 233 -17.15 -15.15 -2.55
N PRO A 234 -18.41 -15.61 -2.42
CA PRO A 234 -19.54 -14.69 -2.26
C PRO A 234 -19.47 -14.00 -0.89
N SER A 235 -19.56 -12.68 -0.89
CA SER A 235 -19.76 -11.88 0.32
C SER A 235 -21.24 -11.85 0.72
N PHE A 236 -21.52 -11.20 1.86
CA PHE A 236 -22.86 -11.09 2.46
C PHE A 236 -23.91 -10.43 1.55
N ASP A 237 -23.49 -9.60 0.60
CA ASP A 237 -24.34 -8.87 -0.36
C ASP A 237 -24.33 -9.52 -1.76
N GLY A 238 -23.67 -10.68 -1.90
CA GLY A 238 -23.52 -11.38 -3.18
C GLY A 238 -22.35 -10.88 -4.03
N LEU A 239 -21.57 -9.89 -3.56
CA LEU A 239 -20.35 -9.48 -4.25
C LEU A 239 -19.33 -10.63 -4.24
N MET A 240 -18.75 -10.94 -5.39
CA MET A 240 -17.75 -12.01 -5.51
C MET A 240 -16.33 -11.47 -5.23
N ILE A 241 -15.76 -11.86 -4.09
CA ILE A 241 -14.42 -11.49 -3.66
C ILE A 241 -13.40 -12.45 -4.27
N SER A 242 -12.45 -11.91 -5.04
CA SER A 242 -11.31 -12.69 -5.55
C SER A 242 -10.41 -13.09 -4.40
N THR A 243 -10.28 -14.40 -4.18
CA THR A 243 -9.58 -14.96 -3.03
C THR A 243 -8.55 -15.95 -3.50
N ASN A 244 -7.37 -15.93 -2.91
CA ASN A 244 -6.27 -16.85 -3.19
C ASN A 244 -5.98 -17.64 -1.92
N TYR A 245 -5.69 -18.93 -2.08
CA TYR A 245 -5.28 -19.82 -0.99
C TYR A 245 -3.90 -20.38 -1.30
N PHE A 246 -3.04 -20.44 -0.28
CA PHE A 246 -1.72 -21.04 -0.33
C PHE A 246 -1.53 -22.03 0.82
N PRO A 247 -1.18 -23.30 0.56
CA PRO A 247 -0.89 -24.24 1.63
C PRO A 247 0.43 -23.88 2.33
N ALA A 248 0.50 -24.14 3.64
CA ALA A 248 1.76 -24.16 4.37
C ALA A 248 2.77 -25.09 3.69
N THR A 249 4.06 -24.77 3.73
CA THR A 249 5.10 -25.54 3.03
C THR A 249 5.18 -26.98 3.57
N ASN A 250 5.06 -27.17 4.88
CA ASN A 250 5.04 -28.50 5.50
C ASN A 250 3.79 -29.33 5.11
N VAL A 251 2.62 -28.71 4.97
CA VAL A 251 1.39 -29.36 4.47
C VAL A 251 1.56 -29.76 3.01
N ALA A 252 2.09 -28.86 2.17
CA ALA A 252 2.38 -29.14 0.77
C ALA A 252 3.36 -30.31 0.57
N GLN A 253 4.32 -30.46 1.49
CA GLN A 253 5.28 -31.57 1.50
C GLN A 253 4.72 -32.88 2.08
N GLY A 254 3.50 -32.87 2.63
CA GLY A 254 2.90 -34.02 3.32
C GLY A 254 3.56 -34.33 4.66
N LEU A 255 4.26 -33.36 5.25
CA LEU A 255 4.85 -33.47 6.60
C LEU A 255 3.83 -33.17 7.70
N ALA A 256 2.73 -32.49 7.36
CA ALA A 256 1.58 -32.25 8.21
C ALA A 256 0.29 -32.40 7.40
N ASP A 257 -0.78 -32.88 8.03
CA ASP A 257 -2.10 -32.98 7.38
C ASP A 257 -2.78 -31.61 7.27
N SER A 258 -2.56 -30.75 8.27
CA SER A 258 -3.15 -29.42 8.36
C SER A 258 -2.22 -28.41 9.06
N ALA A 259 -2.48 -27.12 8.85
CA ALA A 259 -1.77 -26.01 9.48
C ALA A 259 -2.73 -24.87 9.90
N PRO A 260 -2.36 -24.04 10.90
CA PRO A 260 -3.08 -22.80 11.18
C PRO A 260 -3.11 -21.87 9.96
N THR A 261 -4.05 -20.94 9.93
CA THR A 261 -4.32 -20.06 8.80
C THR A 261 -3.99 -18.61 9.13
N VAL A 262 -3.43 -17.89 8.17
CA VAL A 262 -3.22 -16.45 8.24
C VAL A 262 -3.96 -15.76 7.11
N LEU A 263 -4.82 -14.80 7.44
CA LEU A 263 -5.35 -13.85 6.48
C LEU A 263 -4.32 -12.74 6.27
N ASN A 264 -3.79 -12.61 5.04
CA ASN A 264 -2.83 -11.56 4.68
C ASN A 264 -3.56 -10.46 3.89
N GLY A 265 -3.81 -9.34 4.58
CA GLY A 265 -4.59 -8.22 4.08
C GLY A 265 -3.81 -7.34 3.10
N PRO A 266 -4.40 -6.97 1.95
CA PRO A 266 -3.77 -6.09 0.96
C PRO A 266 -3.78 -4.61 1.38
N GLY A 267 -2.78 -3.84 0.93
CA GLY A 267 -2.82 -2.38 0.99
C GLY A 267 -3.87 -1.76 0.05
N LEU A 268 -4.20 -0.48 0.26
CA LEU A 268 -5.15 0.25 -0.59
C LEU A 268 -4.57 0.37 -2.01
N GLY A 269 -5.36 0.08 -3.03
CA GLY A 269 -4.85 0.10 -4.41
C GLY A 269 -3.96 -1.09 -4.75
N SER A 270 -3.87 -2.11 -3.89
CA SER A 270 -3.10 -3.35 -4.12
C SER A 270 -4.03 -4.57 -4.22
N PRO A 271 -3.73 -5.54 -5.10
CA PRO A 271 -4.42 -6.83 -5.11
C PRO A 271 -3.96 -7.68 -3.93
N GLY A 272 -4.67 -8.79 -3.68
CA GLY A 272 -4.18 -9.80 -2.74
C GLY A 272 -2.85 -10.38 -3.23
N VAL A 273 -1.86 -10.51 -2.33
CA VAL A 273 -0.52 -11.00 -2.69
C VAL A 273 -0.60 -12.38 -3.33
N THR A 274 0.11 -12.55 -4.43
CA THR A 274 0.21 -13.85 -5.12
C THR A 274 1.63 -14.37 -5.32
N ASP A 275 2.66 -13.55 -5.05
CA ASP A 275 4.07 -13.95 -5.17
C ASP A 275 4.49 -14.84 -3.99
N ALA A 276 4.56 -16.14 -4.22
CA ALA A 276 4.95 -17.13 -3.21
C ALA A 276 6.43 -17.04 -2.78
N ALA A 277 7.28 -16.33 -3.54
CA ALA A 277 8.68 -16.11 -3.21
C ALA A 277 8.92 -14.82 -2.41
N ASN A 278 7.90 -13.95 -2.31
CA ASN A 278 8.03 -12.67 -1.66
C ASN A 278 8.20 -12.85 -0.13
N PRO A 279 9.35 -12.41 0.43
CA PRO A 279 9.53 -12.41 1.87
C PRO A 279 8.66 -11.39 2.62
N TYR A 280 8.20 -10.37 1.91
CA TYR A 280 7.55 -9.22 2.51
C TYR A 280 6.11 -9.07 1.98
N GLY A 281 5.27 -8.37 2.74
CA GLY A 281 3.92 -7.99 2.31
C GLY A 281 3.94 -6.98 1.18
N GLN A 282 2.81 -6.81 0.48
CA GLN A 282 2.69 -5.89 -0.64
C GLN A 282 2.00 -4.59 -0.19
N LEU A 283 2.71 -3.47 -0.37
CA LEU A 283 2.21 -2.11 -0.23
C LEU A 283 2.47 -1.35 -1.52
N ASN A 284 1.67 -1.64 -2.54
CA ASN A 284 1.83 -1.01 -3.85
C ASN A 284 0.80 0.10 -4.03
N VAL A 285 1.19 1.33 -3.70
CA VAL A 285 0.39 2.51 -3.97
C VAL A 285 0.84 3.02 -5.34
N LEU A 286 0.10 2.69 -6.42
CA LEU A 286 0.33 3.08 -7.83
C LEU A 286 1.31 2.21 -8.68
N PRO A 287 0.88 1.01 -9.14
CA PRO A 287 1.62 0.22 -10.12
C PRO A 287 1.92 1.01 -11.41
N GLY A 288 3.17 0.95 -11.90
CA GLY A 288 3.61 1.53 -13.18
C GLY A 288 3.89 3.04 -13.19
N LEU A 289 3.43 3.80 -12.20
CA LEU A 289 3.73 5.24 -12.05
C LEU A 289 4.74 5.50 -10.93
N LEU A 290 4.74 4.65 -9.89
CA LEU A 290 5.59 4.70 -8.70
C LEU A 290 6.35 3.40 -8.48
N ASP A 291 6.76 2.77 -9.58
CA ASP A 291 7.57 1.56 -9.56
C ASP A 291 8.67 1.68 -8.50
N PRO A 292 8.69 0.78 -7.48
CA PRO A 292 9.70 0.83 -6.45
C PRO A 292 11.06 0.81 -7.11
N VAL A 293 11.86 1.73 -6.62
CA VAL A 293 13.26 1.92 -6.96
C VAL A 293 14.00 0.61 -6.69
N PRO A 294 15.16 0.34 -7.32
CA PRO A 294 15.86 -0.94 -7.18
C PRO A 294 16.36 -1.27 -5.77
N THR A 295 16.13 -0.41 -4.77
CA THR A 295 16.44 -0.74 -3.39
C THR A 295 15.28 -1.56 -2.79
N PRO A 296 15.56 -2.60 -1.98
CA PRO A 296 14.55 -3.40 -1.29
C PRO A 296 13.68 -2.61 -0.31
N ASP A 297 13.80 -1.28 -0.29
CA ASP A 297 13.17 -0.41 0.68
C ASP A 297 11.70 -0.34 0.32
N GLN A 298 10.98 -1.21 1.01
CA GLN A 298 9.55 -1.26 1.15
C GLN A 298 9.00 0.15 1.38
N PHE A 299 7.69 0.29 1.30
CA PHE A 299 6.95 1.43 1.86
C PHE A 299 7.06 1.44 3.41
N GLY A 300 8.30 1.37 3.93
CA GLY A 300 8.72 1.08 5.29
C GLY A 300 7.72 0.23 6.05
N SER A 301 7.57 -1.05 5.74
CA SER A 301 6.67 -1.95 6.47
C SER A 301 7.32 -3.29 6.72
N LEU A 302 7.08 -3.89 7.88
CA LEU A 302 7.64 -5.18 8.29
C LEU A 302 6.63 -6.32 8.11
N THR A 303 5.73 -6.20 7.12
CA THR A 303 4.65 -7.17 6.92
C THR A 303 5.27 -8.45 6.35
N PRO A 304 4.99 -9.64 6.89
CA PRO A 304 5.51 -10.88 6.35
C PRO A 304 4.80 -11.23 5.03
N GLY A 305 5.60 -11.62 4.04
CA GLY A 305 5.10 -12.10 2.75
C GLY A 305 4.75 -13.58 2.75
N LEU A 306 4.23 -14.07 1.62
CA LEU A 306 3.81 -15.47 1.48
C LEU A 306 4.94 -16.45 1.78
N ARG A 307 6.19 -16.14 1.41
CA ARG A 307 7.32 -17.05 1.68
C ARG A 307 7.49 -17.29 3.18
N VAL A 308 7.58 -16.20 3.96
CA VAL A 308 7.86 -16.25 5.39
C VAL A 308 6.74 -16.97 6.14
N LEU A 309 5.49 -16.64 5.82
CA LEU A 309 4.32 -17.26 6.44
C LEU A 309 4.21 -18.75 6.12
N ARG A 310 4.35 -19.13 4.85
CA ARG A 310 4.19 -20.54 4.43
C ARG A 310 5.31 -21.42 4.97
N ASP A 311 6.53 -20.90 4.98
CA ASP A 311 7.70 -21.62 5.45
C ASP A 311 7.75 -21.71 6.99
N GLY A 312 7.19 -20.72 7.70
CA GLY A 312 7.20 -20.69 9.16
C GLY A 312 8.56 -20.37 9.77
N TYR A 313 9.49 -19.83 8.99
CA TYR A 313 10.82 -19.48 9.46
C TYR A 313 11.39 -18.27 8.75
N TRP A 314 12.37 -17.63 9.40
CA TRP A 314 13.27 -16.66 8.81
C TRP A 314 14.71 -17.00 9.16
N ILE A 315 15.58 -17.07 8.15
CA ILE A 315 17.02 -17.18 8.35
C ILE A 315 17.64 -15.87 7.86
N GLY A 316 18.14 -15.06 8.81
CA GLY A 316 18.86 -13.84 8.51
C GLY A 316 20.19 -14.11 7.79
N GLY A 317 20.80 -13.05 7.26
CA GLY A 317 22.12 -13.12 6.65
C GLY A 317 23.23 -13.51 7.64
N ASP A 318 24.48 -13.54 7.17
CA ASP A 318 25.64 -13.90 8.02
C ASP A 318 25.69 -13.05 9.31
N GLY A 319 25.43 -13.69 10.46
CA GLY A 319 25.41 -13.04 11.77
C GLY A 319 24.12 -12.29 12.12
N GLY A 320 23.09 -12.34 11.27
CA GLY A 320 21.75 -11.78 11.54
C GLY A 320 20.87 -12.72 12.38
N PRO A 321 19.79 -12.18 12.99
CA PRO A 321 18.86 -12.98 13.77
C PRO A 321 18.14 -13.99 12.87
N SER A 322 17.79 -15.13 13.44
CA SER A 322 17.08 -16.19 12.74
C SER A 322 16.07 -16.83 13.69
N TYR A 323 14.97 -17.29 13.14
CA TYR A 323 13.92 -17.99 13.86
C TYR A 323 13.37 -19.12 13.00
N ILE A 324 13.29 -20.30 13.58
CA ILE A 324 12.64 -21.46 12.95
C ILE A 324 11.45 -21.80 13.81
N GLY A 325 10.26 -21.41 13.33
CA GLY A 325 9.01 -21.76 13.97
C GLY A 325 8.74 -23.27 13.91
N PRO A 326 7.87 -23.78 14.78
CA PRO A 326 7.48 -25.18 14.79
C PRO A 326 6.54 -25.56 13.64
N THR A 327 5.91 -24.57 12.99
CA THR A 327 4.89 -24.74 11.94
C THR A 327 5.02 -23.70 10.84
N GLY A 328 4.57 -24.03 9.63
CA GLY A 328 4.21 -23.04 8.61
C GLY A 328 2.70 -22.75 8.63
N TYR A 329 2.27 -21.72 7.90
CA TYR A 329 0.87 -21.27 7.86
C TYR A 329 0.25 -21.46 6.48
N ASN A 330 -1.01 -21.90 6.45
CA ASN A 330 -1.84 -21.67 5.28
C ASN A 330 -2.11 -20.17 5.17
N VAL A 331 -2.11 -19.61 3.96
CA VAL A 331 -2.30 -18.17 3.76
C VAL A 331 -3.47 -17.93 2.83
N ILE A 332 -4.39 -17.06 3.24
CA ILE A 332 -5.48 -16.56 2.40
C ILE A 332 -5.22 -15.08 2.11
N THR A 333 -5.23 -14.71 0.83
CA THR A 333 -5.13 -13.32 0.37
C THR A 333 -6.33 -12.99 -0.50
N TRP A 334 -6.71 -11.73 -0.61
CA TRP A 334 -7.88 -11.34 -1.42
C TRP A 334 -7.71 -9.97 -2.06
N ASP A 335 -8.44 -9.74 -3.14
CA ASP A 335 -8.60 -8.40 -3.71
C ASP A 335 -9.73 -7.69 -2.95
N PRO A 336 -9.53 -6.45 -2.43
CA PRO A 336 -10.57 -5.73 -1.70
C PRO A 336 -11.82 -5.49 -2.55
N ARG A 337 -13.00 -5.38 -1.91
CA ARG A 337 -14.23 -5.04 -2.65
C ARG A 337 -14.06 -3.75 -3.45
N GLY A 338 -14.56 -3.75 -4.68
CA GLY A 338 -14.42 -2.61 -5.57
C GLY A 338 -13.02 -2.44 -6.16
N GLU A 339 -12.07 -3.32 -5.86
CA GLU A 339 -10.71 -3.30 -6.42
C GLU A 339 -10.42 -4.55 -7.27
N PHE A 340 -9.49 -4.43 -8.22
CA PHE A 340 -8.98 -5.52 -9.06
C PHE A 340 -10.05 -6.50 -9.57
N ALA A 341 -9.98 -7.78 -9.18
CA ALA A 341 -10.93 -8.79 -9.63
C ALA A 341 -12.19 -8.85 -8.75
N SER A 342 -12.28 -8.09 -7.65
CA SER A 342 -13.45 -7.97 -6.77
C SER A 342 -14.33 -6.76 -7.11
N ARG A 343 -14.34 -6.35 -8.38
CA ARG A 343 -15.17 -5.25 -8.90
C ARG A 343 -16.49 -5.76 -9.45
N ASP A 344 -17.57 -5.20 -8.95
CA ASP A 344 -18.90 -5.25 -9.56
C ASP A 344 -19.52 -3.86 -9.45
N ARG A 345 -19.88 -3.24 -10.58
CA ARG A 345 -20.47 -1.89 -10.60
C ARG A 345 -21.97 -1.88 -10.28
N SER A 346 -22.60 -3.04 -10.16
CA SER A 346 -24.00 -3.18 -9.76
C SER A 346 -24.18 -3.25 -8.24
N LEU A 347 -23.09 -3.46 -7.50
CA LEU A 347 -23.06 -3.53 -6.04
C LEU A 347 -22.17 -2.41 -5.45
N PRO A 348 -22.30 -2.11 -4.15
CA PRO A 348 -21.44 -1.12 -3.50
C PRO A 348 -19.95 -1.49 -3.60
N GLY A 349 -19.15 -0.56 -4.14
CA GLY A 349 -17.69 -0.68 -4.15
C GLY A 349 -17.04 -0.43 -2.80
N LEU A 350 -15.74 -0.08 -2.81
CA LEU A 350 -14.94 0.23 -1.63
C LEU A 350 -15.57 1.34 -0.76
N GLN A 351 -15.67 1.07 0.54
CA GLN A 351 -16.23 1.96 1.57
C GLN A 351 -15.17 2.47 2.57
N ILE A 352 -13.89 2.14 2.35
CA ILE A 352 -12.72 2.47 3.19
C ILE A 352 -12.86 1.84 4.58
N ASP A 353 -12.48 0.58 4.73
CA ASP A 353 -12.42 -0.13 6.02
C ASP A 353 -13.73 -0.05 6.83
N SER A 354 -14.86 -0.33 6.17
CA SER A 354 -16.15 -0.25 6.82
C SER A 354 -16.46 -1.56 7.58
N PRO A 355 -16.90 -1.48 8.86
CA PRO A 355 -17.41 -2.66 9.55
C PRO A 355 -18.67 -3.25 8.91
N PHE A 356 -19.39 -2.47 8.11
CA PHE A 356 -20.63 -2.90 7.46
C PHE A 356 -20.42 -3.52 6.08
N TYR A 357 -19.21 -3.41 5.52
CA TYR A 357 -18.87 -3.92 4.19
C TYR A 357 -17.58 -4.74 4.21
N GLU A 358 -16.41 -4.10 4.30
CA GLU A 358 -15.12 -4.80 4.23
C GLU A 358 -14.94 -5.82 5.36
N ALA A 359 -15.30 -5.52 6.61
CA ALA A 359 -15.18 -6.51 7.69
C ALA A 359 -16.11 -7.72 7.48
N ARG A 360 -17.28 -7.50 6.86
CA ARG A 360 -18.21 -8.57 6.49
C ARG A 360 -17.73 -9.37 5.29
N ASP A 361 -16.96 -8.76 4.38
CA ASP A 361 -16.24 -9.50 3.34
C ASP A 361 -15.25 -10.47 3.98
N VAL A 362 -14.43 -10.00 4.93
CA VAL A 362 -13.48 -10.86 5.66
C VAL A 362 -14.22 -11.94 6.45
N SER A 363 -15.34 -11.61 7.09
CA SER A 363 -16.22 -12.59 7.76
C SER A 363 -16.73 -13.68 6.79
N ALA A 364 -17.04 -13.30 5.55
CA ALA A 364 -17.43 -14.24 4.50
C ALA A 364 -16.26 -15.10 4.03
N LEU A 365 -15.04 -14.55 3.93
CA LEU A 365 -13.82 -15.31 3.63
C LEU A 365 -13.54 -16.35 4.70
N MET A 366 -13.65 -16.00 5.99
CA MET A 366 -13.49 -16.95 7.11
C MET A 366 -14.56 -18.05 7.09
N THR A 367 -15.80 -17.68 6.77
CA THR A 367 -16.90 -18.63 6.61
C THR A 367 -16.65 -19.60 5.46
N TRP A 368 -16.19 -19.09 4.31
CA TRP A 368 -15.82 -19.92 3.18
C TRP A 368 -14.64 -20.83 3.51
N ALA A 369 -13.60 -20.31 4.17
CA ALA A 369 -12.40 -21.06 4.52
C ALA A 369 -12.74 -22.33 5.32
N ALA A 370 -13.69 -22.24 6.25
CA ALA A 370 -14.17 -23.36 7.05
C ALA A 370 -15.35 -24.14 6.44
N SER A 371 -15.74 -23.84 5.20
CA SER A 371 -16.85 -24.49 4.50
C SER A 371 -16.40 -25.65 3.61
N VAL A 372 -17.34 -26.54 3.28
CA VAL A 372 -17.12 -27.62 2.30
C VAL A 372 -16.87 -27.13 0.87
N ASP A 373 -17.16 -25.86 0.59
CA ASP A 373 -16.90 -25.23 -0.71
C ASP A 373 -15.43 -24.81 -0.86
N ASN A 374 -14.65 -24.81 0.23
CA ASN A 374 -13.20 -24.65 0.17
C ASN A 374 -12.53 -25.99 -0.17
N PRO A 375 -11.90 -26.15 -1.35
CA PRO A 375 -11.19 -27.37 -1.71
C PRO A 375 -10.06 -27.77 -0.75
N ALA A 376 -9.52 -26.80 -0.02
CA ALA A 376 -8.45 -26.98 0.93
C ALA A 376 -8.94 -27.17 2.38
N LEU A 377 -10.24 -27.34 2.63
CA LEU A 377 -10.79 -27.47 3.99
C LEU A 377 -10.00 -28.43 4.89
N ALA A 378 -9.59 -29.58 4.37
CA ALA A 378 -8.85 -30.60 5.12
C ALA A 378 -7.41 -30.18 5.51
N GLN A 379 -6.88 -29.12 4.90
CA GLN A 379 -5.55 -28.58 5.15
C GLN A 379 -5.57 -27.52 6.27
N LEU A 380 -6.74 -27.03 6.69
CA LEU A 380 -6.86 -26.02 7.74
C LEU A 380 -6.92 -26.69 9.10
N ALA A 381 -6.06 -26.25 10.02
CA ALA A 381 -6.21 -26.58 11.42
C ALA A 381 -7.41 -25.82 11.99
N MET A 382 -8.28 -26.54 12.69
CA MET A 382 -9.51 -26.02 13.25
C MET A 382 -9.42 -25.98 14.78
N GLU A 383 -9.85 -24.89 15.39
CA GLU A 383 -10.11 -24.87 16.83
C GLU A 383 -11.39 -25.67 17.12
N THR A 384 -12.46 -25.35 16.38
CA THR A 384 -13.73 -26.07 16.41
C THR A 384 -14.34 -26.18 15.01
N ALA A 385 -15.43 -26.94 14.87
CA ALA A 385 -16.07 -27.08 13.57
C ALA A 385 -16.63 -25.72 13.08
N GLY A 386 -16.10 -25.22 11.96
CA GLY A 386 -16.46 -23.91 11.41
C GLY A 386 -15.56 -22.77 11.88
N ASP A 387 -14.56 -23.06 12.71
CA ASP A 387 -13.68 -22.08 13.34
C ASP A 387 -12.20 -22.49 13.17
N PRO A 388 -11.51 -21.96 12.14
CA PRO A 388 -10.11 -22.25 11.90
C PRO A 388 -9.23 -21.55 12.93
N LEU A 389 -8.10 -22.17 13.31
CA LEU A 389 -7.03 -21.43 13.99
C LEU A 389 -6.53 -20.35 13.02
N LEU A 390 -6.79 -19.08 13.32
CA LEU A 390 -6.74 -17.99 12.36
C LEU A 390 -6.15 -16.70 12.94
N GLY A 391 -5.05 -16.25 12.35
CA GLY A 391 -4.49 -14.92 12.58
C GLY A 391 -4.67 -13.98 11.40
N MET A 392 -4.43 -12.69 11.62
CA MET A 392 -4.36 -11.70 10.55
C MET A 392 -3.04 -10.93 10.56
N VAL A 393 -2.54 -10.61 9.36
CA VAL A 393 -1.38 -9.73 9.13
C VAL A 393 -1.66 -8.81 7.95
N GLY A 394 -0.92 -7.71 7.85
CA GLY A 394 -1.08 -6.73 6.77
C GLY A 394 -0.65 -5.33 7.18
N GLY A 395 -0.25 -4.54 6.19
CA GLY A 395 0.16 -3.16 6.37
C GLY A 395 -0.85 -2.17 5.78
N SER A 396 -0.85 -0.93 6.27
CA SER A 396 -1.68 0.17 5.75
C SER A 396 -3.15 -0.22 5.80
N TYR A 397 -3.84 -0.28 4.65
CA TYR A 397 -5.22 -0.76 4.56
C TYR A 397 -5.41 -2.21 5.04
N GLY A 398 -4.43 -3.07 4.77
CA GLY A 398 -4.37 -4.44 5.28
C GLY A 398 -4.09 -4.51 6.78
N GLY A 399 -3.55 -3.43 7.37
CA GLY A 399 -3.44 -3.24 8.82
C GLY A 399 -4.78 -2.77 9.42
N GLY A 400 -5.41 -1.77 8.80
CA GLY A 400 -6.69 -1.20 9.22
C GLY A 400 -7.80 -2.25 9.36
N ILE A 401 -7.97 -3.09 8.32
CA ILE A 401 -9.04 -4.09 8.29
C ILE A 401 -8.95 -5.15 9.40
N GLN A 402 -7.77 -5.38 9.97
CA GLN A 402 -7.60 -6.36 11.05
C GLN A 402 -8.34 -5.92 12.31
N TRP A 403 -8.21 -4.64 12.66
CA TRP A 403 -8.90 -4.06 13.81
C TRP A 403 -10.42 -4.14 13.66
N THR A 404 -10.94 -3.73 12.50
CA THR A 404 -12.37 -3.73 12.19
C THR A 404 -12.92 -5.15 12.20
N THR A 405 -12.16 -6.12 11.67
CA THR A 405 -12.54 -7.53 11.66
C THR A 405 -12.52 -8.12 13.07
N ALA A 406 -11.42 -7.96 13.83
CA ALA A 406 -11.30 -8.50 15.19
C ALA A 406 -12.32 -7.89 16.17
N GLY A 407 -12.72 -6.63 15.95
CA GLY A 407 -13.76 -5.98 16.74
C GLY A 407 -15.20 -6.38 16.36
N THR A 408 -15.39 -7.17 15.30
CA THR A 408 -16.73 -7.56 14.80
C THR A 408 -16.93 -9.06 14.59
N ASP A 409 -15.87 -9.86 14.49
CA ASP A 409 -15.91 -11.30 14.29
C ASP A 409 -15.01 -12.02 15.32
N PRO A 410 -15.56 -12.93 16.14
CA PRO A 410 -14.83 -13.55 17.24
C PRO A 410 -13.86 -14.67 16.80
N ARG A 411 -13.84 -15.05 15.51
CA ARG A 411 -13.01 -16.16 14.99
C ARG A 411 -11.55 -15.80 14.73
N VAL A 412 -11.15 -14.56 15.03
CA VAL A 412 -9.76 -14.11 14.88
C VAL A 412 -9.03 -14.41 16.18
N ASP A 413 -7.95 -15.16 16.14
CA ASP A 413 -7.17 -15.53 17.34
C ASP A 413 -6.12 -14.48 17.70
N ALA A 414 -5.54 -13.80 16.71
CA ALA A 414 -4.55 -12.75 16.91
C ALA A 414 -4.42 -11.84 15.68
N ILE A 415 -4.03 -10.59 15.91
CA ILE A 415 -3.79 -9.60 14.85
C ILE A 415 -2.41 -8.96 14.95
N ILE A 416 -1.84 -8.64 13.78
CA ILE A 416 -0.57 -7.91 13.65
C ILE A 416 -0.76 -6.71 12.70
N PRO A 417 -1.49 -5.67 13.13
CA PRO A 417 -1.72 -4.48 12.33
C PRO A 417 -0.44 -3.65 12.21
N GLN A 418 -0.07 -3.34 10.96
CA GLN A 418 1.12 -2.54 10.68
C GLN A 418 0.79 -1.22 9.98
N ILE A 419 1.44 -0.14 10.38
CA ILE A 419 1.35 1.21 9.78
C ILE A 419 -0.10 1.60 9.46
N SER A 420 -0.97 1.45 10.46
CA SER A 420 -2.42 1.59 10.32
C SER A 420 -2.94 2.73 11.21
N TRP A 421 -4.26 2.88 11.32
CA TRP A 421 -4.90 3.99 12.03
C TRP A 421 -5.74 3.50 13.23
N ASN A 422 -5.97 4.39 14.20
CA ASN A 422 -7.08 4.33 15.15
C ASN A 422 -8.31 5.07 14.59
N SER A 423 -8.11 6.18 13.87
CA SER A 423 -9.22 6.92 13.26
C SER A 423 -8.85 7.55 11.92
N LEU A 424 -9.61 7.20 10.87
CA LEU A 424 -9.38 7.75 9.54
C LEU A 424 -9.60 9.27 9.49
N ILE A 425 -10.48 9.82 10.33
CA ILE A 425 -10.70 11.27 10.38
C ILE A 425 -9.53 12.00 11.04
N SER A 426 -8.93 11.49 12.13
CA SER A 426 -7.73 12.11 12.71
C SER A 426 -6.53 11.99 11.77
N SER A 427 -6.40 10.84 11.11
CA SER A 427 -5.31 10.59 10.17
C SER A 427 -5.38 11.48 8.92
N LEU A 428 -6.53 11.55 8.24
CA LEU A 428 -6.68 12.27 6.96
C LEU A 428 -7.09 13.73 7.13
N TYR A 429 -7.70 14.08 8.26
CA TYR A 429 -8.20 15.42 8.58
C TYR A 429 -7.87 15.82 10.03
N PRO A 430 -6.57 15.83 10.42
CA PRO A 430 -6.14 16.11 11.79
C PRO A 430 -6.71 17.43 12.32
N ASN A 431 -6.99 17.41 13.63
CA ASN A 431 -7.65 18.50 14.36
C ASN A 431 -9.00 18.93 13.77
N THR A 432 -9.60 18.12 12.88
CA THR A 432 -10.84 18.42 12.14
C THR A 432 -10.81 19.75 11.40
N ASN A 433 -9.63 20.22 11.01
CA ASN A 433 -9.48 21.51 10.33
C ASN A 433 -8.50 21.49 9.16
N GLN A 434 -7.61 20.49 9.06
CA GLN A 434 -6.54 20.45 8.08
C GLN A 434 -6.53 19.14 7.30
N PHE A 435 -6.83 19.21 5.99
CA PHE A 435 -6.82 18.03 5.12
C PHE A 435 -5.40 17.71 4.65
N LYS A 436 -5.01 16.43 4.72
CA LYS A 436 -3.74 15.92 4.17
C LYS A 436 -3.83 15.88 2.64
N THR A 437 -3.75 17.05 1.98
CA THR A 437 -3.84 17.19 0.52
C THR A 437 -2.79 16.36 -0.22
N GLY A 438 -1.58 16.22 0.33
CA GLY A 438 -0.52 15.37 -0.24
C GLY A 438 -0.98 13.92 -0.39
N PHE A 439 -1.14 13.20 0.72
CA PHE A 439 -1.63 11.82 0.70
C PHE A 439 -3.03 11.65 0.12
N GLY A 440 -3.94 12.60 0.35
CA GLY A 440 -5.25 12.59 -0.28
C GLY A 440 -5.18 12.53 -1.81
N THR A 441 -4.12 13.11 -2.41
CA THR A 441 -3.88 13.03 -3.87
C THR A 441 -3.42 11.64 -4.24
N VAL A 442 -2.41 11.13 -3.51
CA VAL A 442 -1.75 9.86 -3.80
C VAL A 442 -2.73 8.70 -3.70
N LEU A 443 -3.52 8.67 -2.63
CA LEU A 443 -4.52 7.62 -2.39
C LEU A 443 -5.63 7.65 -3.46
N LEU A 444 -6.13 8.85 -3.81
CA LEU A 444 -7.14 8.96 -4.86
C LEU A 444 -6.58 8.54 -6.23
N LEU A 445 -5.36 8.97 -6.57
CA LEU A 445 -4.70 8.56 -7.81
C LEU A 445 -4.55 7.04 -7.86
N ALA A 446 -4.15 6.39 -6.76
CA ALA A 446 -4.00 4.94 -6.69
C ALA A 446 -5.32 4.20 -7.01
N LEU A 447 -6.43 4.69 -6.47
CA LEU A 447 -7.75 4.12 -6.73
C LEU A 447 -8.22 4.40 -8.18
N LEU A 448 -7.90 5.58 -8.73
CA LEU A 448 -8.27 5.92 -10.10
C LEU A 448 -7.50 5.12 -11.15
N THR A 449 -6.19 4.94 -10.96
CA THR A 449 -5.32 4.26 -11.93
C THR A 449 -5.59 2.76 -11.99
N THR A 450 -5.93 2.14 -10.86
CA THR A 450 -6.38 0.74 -10.78
C THR A 450 -7.81 0.53 -11.29
N GLY A 451 -8.54 1.62 -11.53
CA GLY A 451 -9.94 1.61 -11.95
C GLY A 451 -10.87 1.08 -10.86
N ALA A 452 -10.57 1.39 -9.59
CA ALA A 452 -11.38 0.99 -8.45
C ALA A 452 -12.80 1.59 -8.53
N HIS A 453 -13.77 0.80 -8.08
CA HIS A 453 -15.14 1.23 -7.85
C HIS A 453 -15.25 1.59 -6.36
N ILE A 454 -15.46 2.88 -6.06
CA ILE A 454 -15.39 3.41 -4.69
C ILE A 454 -16.64 4.23 -4.35
N ASN A 455 -16.92 4.40 -3.06
CA ASN A 455 -17.97 5.29 -2.57
C ASN A 455 -17.77 6.72 -3.11
N THR A 456 -18.82 7.30 -3.70
CA THR A 456 -18.75 8.62 -4.33
C THR A 456 -18.50 9.76 -3.36
N GLN A 457 -18.79 9.57 -2.06
CA GLN A 457 -18.44 10.53 -1.02
C GLN A 457 -16.92 10.71 -0.85
N ILE A 458 -16.12 9.72 -1.25
CA ILE A 458 -14.65 9.81 -1.23
C ILE A 458 -14.20 10.84 -2.27
N TYR A 459 -14.73 10.78 -3.50
CA TYR A 459 -14.45 11.79 -4.52
C TYR A 459 -14.84 13.20 -4.05
N GLN A 460 -16.00 13.34 -3.43
CA GLN A 460 -16.49 14.63 -2.94
C GLN A 460 -15.64 15.17 -1.78
N GLY A 461 -15.25 14.30 -0.83
CA GLY A 461 -14.37 14.65 0.28
C GLY A 461 -13.01 15.13 -0.23
N VAL A 462 -12.38 14.35 -1.11
CA VAL A 462 -11.09 14.70 -1.69
C VAL A 462 -11.17 16.00 -2.50
N ALA A 463 -12.21 16.20 -3.33
CA ALA A 463 -12.38 17.42 -4.10
C ALA A 463 -12.55 18.68 -3.21
N THR A 464 -13.35 18.59 -2.15
CA THR A 464 -13.55 19.71 -1.21
C THR A 464 -12.30 19.97 -0.37
N GLY A 465 -11.61 18.91 0.07
CA GLY A 465 -10.32 19.00 0.74
C GLY A 465 -9.27 19.69 -0.10
N PHE A 466 -9.15 19.36 -1.39
CA PHE A 466 -8.22 20.02 -2.33
C PHE A 466 -8.53 21.48 -2.58
N THR A 467 -9.80 21.77 -2.88
CA THR A 467 -10.18 23.09 -3.39
C THR A 467 -10.34 24.11 -2.28
N LEU A 468 -10.74 23.67 -1.08
CA LEU A 468 -11.13 24.55 0.01
C LEU A 468 -10.38 24.26 1.33
N GLY A 469 -9.61 23.17 1.41
CA GLY A 469 -8.89 22.78 2.63
C GLY A 469 -9.80 22.27 3.75
N TRP A 470 -11.07 21.92 3.48
CA TRP A 470 -11.97 21.32 4.48
C TRP A 470 -12.74 20.15 3.90
N LEU A 471 -13.12 19.22 4.77
CA LEU A 471 -14.02 18.12 4.43
C LEU A 471 -15.45 18.46 4.81
N SER A 472 -16.41 18.13 3.95
CA SER A 472 -17.84 18.28 4.27
C SER A 472 -18.24 17.47 5.50
N GLN A 473 -19.29 17.88 6.22
CA GLN A 473 -19.80 17.08 7.35
C GLN A 473 -20.17 15.65 6.93
N THR A 474 -20.68 15.47 5.71
CA THR A 474 -20.96 14.14 5.15
C THR A 474 -19.69 13.33 4.94
N SER A 475 -18.64 13.95 4.37
CA SER A 475 -17.34 13.28 4.17
C SER A 475 -16.68 12.94 5.51
N GLN A 476 -16.77 13.83 6.50
CA GLN A 476 -16.32 13.56 7.87
C GLN A 476 -17.09 12.40 8.48
N ALA A 477 -18.41 12.36 8.34
CA ALA A 477 -19.24 11.25 8.83
C ALA A 477 -18.87 9.91 8.17
N VAL A 478 -18.54 9.89 6.88
CA VAL A 478 -18.02 8.68 6.21
C VAL A 478 -16.72 8.22 6.87
N LEU A 479 -15.75 9.11 7.05
CA LEU A 479 -14.47 8.77 7.71
C LEU A 479 -14.66 8.35 9.18
N SER A 480 -15.57 8.99 9.92
CA SER A 480 -15.88 8.63 11.31
C SER A 480 -16.65 7.32 11.45
N SER A 481 -17.40 6.91 10.43
CA SER A 481 -18.13 5.63 10.41
C SER A 481 -17.29 4.46 9.92
N ALA A 482 -16.11 4.76 9.39
CA ALA A 482 -15.13 3.83 8.87
C ALA A 482 -14.01 3.62 9.89
N GLY A 483 -13.38 2.45 9.82
CA GLY A 483 -12.25 2.10 10.65
C GLY A 483 -12.60 1.69 12.08
N THR A 484 -11.63 1.90 12.95
CA THR A 484 -11.34 1.02 14.09
C THR A 484 -11.80 1.62 15.41
N THR A 485 -11.97 2.95 15.47
CA THR A 485 -12.22 3.77 16.66
C THR A 485 -13.17 3.13 17.68
N VAL A 486 -14.45 2.93 17.35
CA VAL A 486 -15.44 2.39 18.31
C VAL A 486 -15.36 0.87 18.48
N LEU A 487 -14.53 0.20 17.68
CA LEU A 487 -14.40 -1.25 17.65
C LEU A 487 -13.21 -1.74 18.45
N VAL A 488 -12.19 -0.91 18.70
CA VAL A 488 -10.99 -1.30 19.46
C VAL A 488 -11.36 -1.78 20.87
N ASP A 489 -12.33 -1.15 21.52
CA ASP A 489 -12.85 -1.58 22.83
C ASP A 489 -13.53 -2.98 22.80
N ASN A 490 -13.94 -3.46 21.63
CA ASN A 490 -14.50 -4.81 21.46
C ASN A 490 -13.44 -5.87 21.16
N ILE A 491 -12.20 -5.46 20.87
CA ILE A 491 -11.11 -6.38 20.54
C ILE A 491 -10.63 -7.03 21.83
N THR A 492 -10.70 -8.36 21.87
CA THR A 492 -10.26 -9.16 23.02
C THR A 492 -9.06 -10.06 22.72
N VAL A 493 -8.58 -10.00 21.49
CA VAL A 493 -7.57 -10.93 20.96
C VAL A 493 -6.17 -10.33 21.04
N PRO A 494 -5.14 -11.13 21.32
CA PRO A 494 -3.75 -10.69 21.31
C PRO A 494 -3.41 -9.83 20.09
N THR A 495 -2.85 -8.64 20.34
CA THR A 495 -2.46 -7.68 19.29
C THR A 495 -0.98 -7.27 19.37
N LEU A 496 -0.25 -7.41 18.27
CA LEU A 496 1.11 -6.87 18.09
C LEU A 496 1.10 -5.73 17.07
N ILE A 497 1.41 -4.51 17.52
CA ILE A 497 1.33 -3.31 16.69
C ILE A 497 2.71 -2.96 16.14
N PHE A 498 2.84 -2.78 14.83
CA PHE A 498 4.02 -2.17 14.23
C PHE A 498 3.68 -0.80 13.65
N GLN A 499 4.41 0.25 14.04
CA GLN A 499 4.20 1.59 13.49
C GLN A 499 5.51 2.21 13.03
N GLY A 500 5.47 2.89 11.89
CA GLY A 500 6.62 3.55 11.31
C GLY A 500 6.89 4.89 11.97
N MET A 501 8.14 5.16 12.36
CA MET A 501 8.55 6.46 12.91
C MET A 501 8.55 7.58 11.87
N GLN A 502 8.61 7.24 10.58
CA GLN A 502 8.51 8.16 9.45
C GLN A 502 7.16 8.04 8.76
N ASP A 503 6.12 7.55 9.45
CA ASP A 503 4.78 7.48 8.89
C ASP A 503 4.11 8.86 8.91
N VAL A 504 4.13 9.52 7.76
CA VAL A 504 3.55 10.86 7.53
C VAL A 504 2.07 10.82 7.14
N LEU A 505 1.48 9.61 7.01
CA LEU A 505 0.07 9.40 6.77
C LEU A 505 -0.64 9.08 8.08
N PHE A 506 -0.24 7.96 8.70
CA PHE A 506 -0.73 7.46 9.98
C PHE A 506 0.39 7.61 11.00
N GLU A 507 0.42 8.74 11.69
CA GLU A 507 1.51 9.05 12.62
C GLU A 507 1.49 8.10 13.83
N LEU A 508 2.58 8.09 14.60
CA LEU A 508 2.76 7.20 15.74
C LEU A 508 1.64 7.32 16.82
N ASP A 509 0.93 8.45 16.87
CA ASP A 509 -0.20 8.68 17.77
C ASP A 509 -1.38 7.73 17.52
N GLU A 510 -1.59 7.30 16.28
CA GLU A 510 -2.63 6.33 15.93
C GLU A 510 -2.36 4.96 16.58
N ALA A 511 -1.09 4.51 16.59
CA ALA A 511 -0.68 3.29 17.25
C ALA A 511 -0.72 3.40 18.78
N VAL A 512 -0.33 4.56 19.32
CA VAL A 512 -0.44 4.87 20.76
C VAL A 512 -1.89 4.82 21.21
N ALA A 513 -2.81 5.46 20.48
CA ALA A 513 -4.23 5.47 20.80
C ALA A 513 -4.85 4.06 20.78
N ASN A 514 -4.47 3.22 19.81
CA ASN A 514 -4.87 1.81 19.78
C ASN A 514 -4.36 1.05 21.02
N ALA A 515 -3.07 1.18 21.35
CA ALA A 515 -2.48 0.50 22.50
C ALA A 515 -3.09 0.97 23.84
N GLU A 516 -3.36 2.26 24.00
CA GLU A 516 -4.04 2.81 25.17
C GLU A 516 -5.44 2.21 25.36
N GLN A 517 -6.24 2.16 24.28
CA GLN A 517 -7.60 1.59 24.31
C GLN A 517 -7.59 0.09 24.62
N LEU A 518 -6.70 -0.69 23.99
CA LEU A 518 -6.56 -2.12 24.26
C LEU A 518 -6.15 -2.41 25.70
N LEU A 519 -5.17 -1.67 26.25
CA LEU A 519 -4.72 -1.86 27.62
C LEU A 519 -5.75 -1.38 28.66
N ALA A 520 -6.60 -0.42 28.29
CA ALA A 520 -7.75 -0.03 29.10
C ALA A 520 -8.90 -1.05 29.05
N ASN A 521 -8.89 -1.98 28.09
CA ASN A 521 -9.92 -2.99 27.94
C ASN A 521 -9.94 -3.95 29.16
N PRO A 522 -11.07 -4.08 29.89
CA PRO A 522 -11.18 -4.98 31.03
C PRO A 522 -10.92 -6.46 30.72
N ALA A 523 -10.94 -6.87 29.44
CA ALA A 523 -10.60 -8.22 29.01
C ALA A 523 -9.11 -8.56 29.23
N GLY A 524 -8.22 -7.57 29.43
CA GLY A 524 -6.80 -7.80 29.67
C GLY A 524 -6.06 -8.28 28.42
N VAL A 525 -6.24 -7.58 27.31
CA VAL A 525 -5.72 -7.96 26.00
C VAL A 525 -4.17 -7.96 26.00
N PRO A 526 -3.51 -9.07 25.64
CA PRO A 526 -2.06 -9.06 25.42
C PRO A 526 -1.72 -8.09 24.29
N THR A 527 -0.98 -7.02 24.61
CA THR A 527 -0.62 -5.97 23.64
C THR A 527 0.87 -5.67 23.70
N LYS A 528 1.52 -5.65 22.54
CA LYS A 528 2.90 -5.20 22.36
C LYS A 528 2.98 -4.21 21.21
N MET A 529 3.93 -3.28 21.25
CA MET A 529 4.09 -2.25 20.23
C MET A 529 5.55 -2.06 19.82
N ILE A 530 5.80 -1.98 18.52
CA ILE A 530 7.13 -1.78 17.95
C ILE A 530 7.10 -0.56 17.03
N TRP A 531 7.94 0.43 17.32
CA TRP A 531 8.22 1.55 16.43
C TRP A 531 9.49 1.27 15.63
N PHE A 532 9.40 1.33 14.31
CA PHE A 532 10.52 1.00 13.44
C PHE A 532 10.82 2.12 12.44
N CYS A 533 12.03 2.14 11.89
CA CYS A 533 12.37 3.12 10.86
C CYS A 533 11.67 2.74 9.55
N GLY A 534 10.66 3.52 9.16
CA GLY A 534 9.73 3.19 8.08
C GLY A 534 8.39 3.92 8.24
N GLY A 535 7.35 3.44 7.56
CA GLY A 535 6.02 4.05 7.47
C GLY A 535 5.65 4.47 6.05
N HIS A 536 4.58 5.25 5.92
CA HIS A 536 4.19 5.85 4.63
C HIS A 536 5.12 6.98 4.14
N GLY A 537 6.11 7.39 4.95
CA GLY A 537 7.23 8.21 4.51
C GLY A 537 8.51 7.40 4.35
N THR A 538 9.62 8.09 4.13
CA THR A 538 10.92 7.43 3.90
C THR A 538 11.79 7.49 5.13
N CYS A 539 12.26 6.34 5.62
CA CYS A 539 13.33 6.27 6.62
C CYS A 539 14.59 6.91 6.03
N THR A 540 14.96 8.08 6.54
CA THR A 540 16.21 8.77 6.14
C THR A 540 17.32 8.62 7.17
N ASP A 541 17.04 7.95 8.28
CA ASP A 541 17.99 7.69 9.35
C ASP A 541 18.78 6.40 9.05
N PRO A 542 19.98 6.23 9.61
CA PRO A 542 20.70 4.96 9.60
C PRO A 542 19.78 3.79 9.95
N LEU A 543 19.57 2.88 9.00
CA LEU A 543 18.79 1.67 9.20
C LEU A 543 19.59 0.67 10.05
N ASN A 544 18.97 0.14 11.09
CA ASN A 544 19.54 -1.01 11.79
C ASN A 544 19.58 -2.21 10.82
N PRO A 545 20.74 -2.85 10.60
CA PRO A 545 20.87 -3.90 9.60
C PRO A 545 20.03 -5.16 9.90
N TRP A 546 19.52 -5.29 11.11
CA TRP A 546 18.72 -6.43 11.57
C TRP A 546 17.24 -6.08 11.81
N GLN A 547 16.81 -4.82 11.60
CA GLN A 547 15.43 -4.40 11.86
C GLN A 547 14.41 -5.28 11.12
N ASP A 548 14.60 -5.46 9.82
CA ASP A 548 13.63 -6.15 9.00
C ASP A 548 13.60 -7.65 9.33
N ASP A 549 14.78 -8.24 9.56
CA ASP A 549 14.92 -9.63 10.00
C ASP A 549 14.18 -9.84 11.34
N GLN A 550 14.41 -8.96 12.32
CA GLN A 550 13.78 -9.06 13.63
C GLN A 550 12.27 -8.83 13.57
N GLY A 551 11.80 -7.87 12.76
CA GLY A 551 10.39 -7.63 12.56
C GLY A 551 9.65 -8.85 12.00
N LEU A 552 10.23 -9.52 11.00
CA LEU A 552 9.67 -10.76 10.46
C LEU A 552 9.66 -11.90 11.49
N ILE A 553 10.73 -11.99 12.29
CA ILE A 553 10.82 -12.97 13.40
C ILE A 553 9.73 -12.70 14.44
N ASP A 554 9.52 -11.45 14.84
CA ASP A 554 8.53 -11.08 15.85
C ASP A 554 7.10 -11.34 15.36
N ASN A 555 6.83 -11.17 14.05
CA ASN A 555 5.57 -11.62 13.44
C ASN A 555 5.36 -13.13 13.61
N LEU A 556 6.36 -13.95 13.28
CA LEU A 556 6.27 -15.40 13.40
C LEU A 556 6.11 -15.85 14.85
N LYS A 557 6.89 -15.28 15.78
CA LYS A 557 6.76 -15.55 17.22
C LYS A 557 5.36 -15.25 17.74
N TRP A 558 4.76 -14.14 17.30
CA TRP A 558 3.40 -13.78 17.68
C TRP A 558 2.36 -14.79 17.18
N LEU A 559 2.44 -15.16 15.90
CA LEU A 559 1.56 -16.15 15.29
C LEU A 559 1.73 -17.52 15.95
N ASP A 560 2.96 -17.95 16.21
CA ASP A 560 3.24 -19.28 16.79
C ASP A 560 2.64 -19.41 18.19
N GLN A 561 2.73 -18.35 19.01
CA GLN A 561 2.16 -18.37 20.36
C GLN A 561 0.63 -18.28 20.35
N TYR A 562 0.05 -17.32 19.61
CA TYR A 562 -1.35 -16.95 19.78
C TYR A 562 -2.30 -17.54 18.74
N VAL A 563 -1.80 -17.91 17.56
CA VAL A 563 -2.61 -18.56 16.51
C VAL A 563 -2.37 -20.07 16.50
N ALA A 564 -1.10 -20.49 16.46
CA ALA A 564 -0.78 -21.91 16.49
C ALA A 564 -0.92 -22.51 17.90
N GLY A 565 -0.88 -21.69 18.95
CA GLY A 565 -0.98 -22.15 20.34
C GLY A 565 0.27 -22.90 20.83
N ILE A 566 1.46 -22.60 20.27
CA ILE A 566 2.68 -23.37 20.50
C ILE A 566 3.71 -22.55 21.30
N GLY A 567 4.02 -23.05 22.51
CA GLY A 567 5.08 -22.49 23.34
C GLY A 567 4.78 -21.06 23.80
N THR A 568 5.84 -20.31 24.12
CA THR A 568 5.76 -18.89 24.51
C THR A 568 6.77 -17.99 23.78
N PRO A 569 6.97 -18.15 22.45
CA PRO A 569 7.98 -17.37 21.72
C PRO A 569 7.73 -15.85 21.70
N ALA A 570 6.48 -15.39 21.82
CA ALA A 570 6.14 -13.96 21.87
C ALA A 570 6.53 -13.29 23.20
N ASP A 571 6.81 -14.06 24.25
CA ASP A 571 7.31 -13.53 25.53
C ASP A 571 8.71 -12.90 25.37
N GLU A 572 9.46 -13.27 24.33
CA GLU A 572 10.77 -12.69 24.00
C GLU A 572 10.66 -11.31 23.34
N ILE A 573 9.47 -10.91 22.86
CA ILE A 573 9.24 -9.58 22.28
C ILE A 573 9.03 -8.60 23.45
N PRO A 574 9.70 -7.42 23.49
CA PRO A 574 9.43 -6.43 24.54
C PRO A 574 7.98 -5.91 24.51
N THR A 575 7.47 -5.42 25.64
CA THR A 575 6.14 -4.75 25.67
C THR A 575 6.12 -3.57 24.71
N PHE A 576 7.20 -2.78 24.71
CA PHE A 576 7.42 -1.69 23.79
C PHE A 576 8.86 -1.71 23.29
N ALA A 577 9.06 -1.57 21.99
CA ALA A 577 10.39 -1.42 21.40
C ALA A 577 10.40 -0.27 20.38
N TRP A 578 11.55 0.39 20.25
CA TRP A 578 11.74 1.45 19.25
C TRP A 578 13.18 1.49 18.77
N TYR A 579 13.37 2.12 17.61
CA TYR A 579 14.68 2.51 17.11
C TYR A 579 14.87 4.02 17.27
N ASP A 580 16.11 4.49 17.32
CA ASP A 580 16.42 5.91 17.27
C ASP A 580 17.02 6.32 15.92
N GLN A 581 17.39 7.59 15.80
CA GLN A 581 18.00 8.16 14.60
C GLN A 581 19.42 7.64 14.32
N PHE A 582 19.99 6.79 15.17
CA PHE A 582 21.26 6.11 14.93
C PHE A 582 21.06 4.65 14.49
N GLY A 583 19.81 4.19 14.40
CA GLY A 583 19.49 2.78 14.19
C GLY A 583 19.73 1.93 15.44
N ALA A 584 19.88 2.54 16.62
CA ALA A 584 20.02 1.78 17.86
C ALA A 584 18.64 1.26 18.29
N TYR A 585 18.60 -0.01 18.71
CA TYR A 585 17.40 -0.69 19.18
C TYR A 585 17.24 -0.56 20.69
N TYR A 586 16.03 -0.30 21.15
CA TYR A 586 15.68 -0.20 22.56
C TYR A 586 14.39 -1.00 22.85
N GLY A 587 14.33 -1.59 24.04
CA GLY A 587 13.16 -2.31 24.56
C GLY A 587 12.76 -1.80 25.95
N SER A 588 11.48 -1.98 26.27
CA SER A 588 10.85 -1.57 27.52
C SER A 588 9.72 -2.53 27.90
N ASP A 589 9.55 -2.75 29.20
CA ASP A 589 8.39 -3.46 29.76
C ASP A 589 7.16 -2.55 29.92
N LEU A 590 7.34 -1.23 29.77
CA LEU A 590 6.30 -0.20 29.81
C LEU A 590 6.04 0.39 28.43
N MET A 591 4.77 0.68 28.12
CA MET A 591 4.36 1.49 26.97
C MET A 591 4.75 2.96 27.14
N PRO A 592 4.89 3.74 26.04
CA PRO A 592 5.42 5.11 26.10
C PRO A 592 4.52 6.11 26.86
N PHE A 593 3.25 5.77 27.07
CA PHE A 593 2.25 6.56 27.79
C PHE A 593 2.04 6.11 29.24
N GLN A 594 2.68 5.02 29.67
CA GLN A 594 2.50 4.50 31.03
C GLN A 594 3.36 5.26 32.04
N ASP A 595 2.83 5.40 33.25
CA ASP A 595 3.54 6.00 34.38
C ASP A 595 4.89 5.29 34.60
N GLY A 596 5.95 6.10 34.77
CA GLY A 596 7.30 5.60 34.99
C GLY A 596 8.11 5.34 33.72
N PHE A 597 7.50 5.35 32.53
CA PHE A 597 8.26 5.29 31.27
C PHE A 597 9.04 6.60 31.03
N ASN A 598 8.37 7.74 31.20
CA ASN A 598 8.96 9.07 31.13
C ASN A 598 9.11 9.68 32.55
N LEU A 599 10.05 10.61 32.69
CA LEU A 599 10.18 11.45 33.89
C LEU A 599 8.87 12.24 34.12
N PRO A 600 8.45 12.44 35.38
CA PRO A 600 7.21 13.16 35.69
C PRO A 600 7.26 14.63 35.28
N ASP A 601 8.45 15.24 35.33
CA ASP A 601 8.69 16.60 34.87
C ASP A 601 9.33 16.57 33.47
N PRO A 602 8.72 17.18 32.44
CA PRO A 602 9.32 17.24 31.11
C PRO A 602 10.49 18.23 31.08
N HIS A 603 11.32 18.11 30.04
CA HIS A 603 12.32 19.14 29.76
C HIS A 603 11.68 20.32 29.02
N THR A 604 11.52 21.45 29.71
CA THR A 604 10.88 22.66 29.16
C THR A 604 11.89 23.63 28.56
N THR A 605 11.65 24.05 27.32
CA THR A 605 12.33 25.17 26.65
C THR A 605 11.32 26.28 26.32
N THR A 606 11.71 27.55 26.49
CA THR A 606 10.83 28.70 26.22
C THR A 606 11.44 29.66 25.21
N GLY A 607 10.62 30.30 24.38
CA GLY A 607 11.03 31.29 23.38
C GLY A 607 10.07 32.47 23.30
N THR A 608 10.56 33.63 22.85
CA THR A 608 9.76 34.86 22.78
C THR A 608 8.79 34.90 21.59
N GLY A 609 9.01 34.08 20.56
CA GLY A 609 8.24 34.12 19.32
C GLY A 609 8.58 35.30 18.41
N GLY A 610 7.66 35.66 17.53
CA GLY A 610 7.82 36.71 16.52
C GLY A 610 6.71 36.74 15.47
N TRP A 611 6.90 37.58 14.46
CA TRP A 611 5.97 37.70 13.33
C TRP A 611 6.27 36.68 12.24
N LEU A 612 5.24 35.99 11.76
CA LEU A 612 5.31 35.02 10.67
C LEU A 612 4.27 35.37 9.60
N GLY A 613 4.74 35.56 8.37
CA GLY A 613 3.88 35.70 7.19
C GLY A 613 3.36 34.34 6.75
N LEU A 614 2.05 34.27 6.50
CA LEU A 614 1.36 33.03 6.13
C LEU A 614 0.90 33.08 4.68
N GLY A 615 1.24 32.06 3.90
CA GLY A 615 0.79 31.88 2.52
C GLY A 615 1.26 30.55 1.95
N PRO A 616 0.64 30.08 0.84
CA PRO A 616 0.95 28.79 0.25
C PRO A 616 2.34 28.80 -0.39
N ILE A 617 3.07 27.69 -0.26
CA ILE A 617 4.41 27.47 -0.86
C ILE A 617 5.47 28.48 -0.38
N ILE A 618 5.16 29.38 0.57
CA ILE A 618 6.10 30.39 1.05
C ILE A 618 7.05 29.77 2.07
N GLY A 619 8.03 29.03 1.57
CA GLY A 619 9.17 28.56 2.36
C GLY A 619 8.86 27.68 3.53
N GLY A 620 7.72 26.99 3.47
CA GLY A 620 7.27 26.02 4.45
C GLY A 620 8.01 24.69 4.37
N SER A 621 7.47 23.71 5.09
CA SER A 621 8.06 22.38 5.19
C SER A 621 7.76 21.49 3.97
N GLY A 622 8.77 20.78 3.51
CA GLY A 622 8.66 19.81 2.43
C GLY A 622 8.50 20.45 1.03
N PRO A 623 8.32 19.60 0.00
CA PRO A 623 8.46 18.15 0.10
C PRO A 623 9.93 17.78 0.28
N GLY A 624 10.18 16.78 1.13
CA GLY A 624 11.47 16.10 1.16
C GLY A 624 11.72 15.40 -0.17
N SER A 625 13.00 15.32 -0.56
CA SER A 625 13.42 14.47 -1.68
C SER A 625 14.45 13.49 -1.17
N VAL A 626 14.27 12.22 -1.50
CA VAL A 626 15.26 11.17 -1.23
C VAL A 626 15.83 10.74 -2.59
N PRO A 627 17.16 10.78 -2.77
CA PRO A 627 17.77 10.39 -4.04
C PRO A 627 17.33 9.00 -4.47
N GLY A 628 16.81 8.91 -5.68
CA GLY A 628 16.30 7.66 -6.21
C GLY A 628 15.01 7.21 -5.56
N VAL A 629 14.19 8.05 -4.90
CA VAL A 629 12.81 7.70 -4.52
C VAL A 629 11.84 8.61 -5.30
N SER A 630 10.70 8.08 -5.74
CA SER A 630 9.73 8.88 -6.49
C SER A 630 9.21 10.06 -5.66
N PRO A 631 9.15 11.29 -6.20
CA PRO A 631 8.67 12.47 -5.46
C PRO A 631 7.24 12.35 -4.92
N VAL A 632 6.42 11.48 -5.50
CA VAL A 632 5.05 11.22 -5.00
C VAL A 632 5.08 10.46 -3.67
N LEU A 633 6.10 9.61 -3.46
CA LEU A 633 6.29 8.84 -2.22
C LEU A 633 6.90 9.67 -1.09
N THR A 634 7.57 10.77 -1.43
CA THR A 634 8.17 11.69 -0.44
C THR A 634 7.35 12.97 -0.25
N ILE A 635 6.13 13.03 -0.81
CA ILE A 635 5.28 14.23 -0.79
C ILE A 635 4.91 14.67 0.63
N GLY A 636 4.84 13.70 1.55
CA GLY A 636 4.55 13.94 2.96
C GLY A 636 5.77 14.30 3.80
N ASN A 637 6.99 14.12 3.28
CA ASN A 637 8.20 14.27 4.08
C ASN A 637 8.46 15.76 4.40
N GLY A 638 8.55 16.08 5.68
CA GLY A 638 8.97 17.40 6.14
C GLY A 638 10.43 17.71 5.83
N THR A 639 10.73 19.01 5.66
CA THR A 639 12.10 19.54 5.52
C THR A 639 12.24 20.84 6.31
N PRO A 640 13.46 21.26 6.65
CA PRO A 640 13.68 22.57 7.26
C PRO A 640 13.05 23.70 6.43
N ALA A 641 12.19 24.47 7.08
CA ALA A 641 11.51 25.60 6.50
C ALA A 641 12.37 26.86 6.63
N TRP A 642 12.47 27.66 5.56
CA TRP A 642 13.18 28.94 5.61
C TRP A 642 12.27 30.10 6.04
N ASN A 643 10.96 29.95 5.90
CA ASN A 643 9.96 30.87 6.46
C ASN A 643 9.40 30.28 7.77
N ALA A 644 10.13 30.44 8.86
CA ALA A 644 9.78 29.89 10.15
C ALA A 644 10.22 30.77 11.33
N LEU A 645 9.54 30.63 12.45
CA LEU A 645 10.01 31.04 13.76
C LEU A 645 10.80 29.88 14.36
N ASN A 646 12.03 30.14 14.79
CA ASN A 646 12.93 29.13 15.31
C ASN A 646 13.10 29.29 16.83
N LEU A 647 13.05 28.18 17.55
CA LEU A 647 13.45 28.08 18.95
C LEU A 647 14.49 26.97 19.07
N THR A 648 15.70 27.32 19.49
CA THR A 648 16.73 26.33 19.83
C THR A 648 16.35 25.64 21.12
N VAL A 649 16.41 24.31 21.11
CA VAL A 649 16.08 23.39 22.18
C VAL A 649 17.33 22.60 22.48
N THR A 650 17.71 22.52 23.75
CA THR A 650 18.90 21.77 24.19
C THR A 650 18.44 20.69 25.15
N PRO A 651 18.02 19.52 24.64
CA PRO A 651 17.62 18.41 25.50
C PRO A 651 18.79 17.99 26.40
N PRO A 652 18.53 17.34 27.55
CA PRO A 652 19.60 16.83 28.40
C PRO A 652 20.52 15.89 27.61
N PRO A 653 21.85 16.02 27.72
CA PRO A 653 22.77 15.14 27.01
C PRO A 653 22.58 13.69 27.45
N ASP A 654 22.87 12.75 26.57
CA ASP A 654 22.77 11.30 26.81
C ASP A 654 21.38 10.83 27.29
N SER A 655 20.33 11.58 26.96
CA SER A 655 18.93 11.25 27.27
C SER A 655 18.16 10.78 26.03
N GLN A 656 16.98 10.19 26.24
CA GLN A 656 16.08 9.83 25.14
C GLN A 656 14.78 10.63 25.25
N VAL A 657 14.30 11.14 24.12
CA VAL A 657 12.98 11.75 23.97
C VAL A 657 12.10 10.73 23.27
N VAL A 658 11.12 10.18 24.00
CA VAL A 658 10.25 9.12 23.48
C VAL A 658 8.79 9.42 23.84
N GLY A 659 7.98 9.65 22.82
CA GLY A 659 6.58 10.10 22.94
C GLY A 659 6.35 11.48 22.32
N ALA A 660 5.22 12.10 22.62
CA ALA A 660 4.78 13.36 22.04
C ALA A 660 5.34 14.58 22.80
N PRO A 661 6.16 15.43 22.16
CA PRO A 661 6.45 16.76 22.68
C PRO A 661 5.16 17.58 22.81
N THR A 662 5.07 18.47 23.80
CA THR A 662 3.92 19.38 23.94
C THR A 662 4.32 20.80 23.58
N LEU A 663 3.66 21.38 22.58
CA LEU A 663 3.86 22.76 22.15
C LEU A 663 2.74 23.65 22.68
N GLN A 664 3.13 24.77 23.29
CA GLN A 664 2.24 25.85 23.69
C GLN A 664 2.78 27.20 23.21
N PHE A 665 1.90 28.10 22.78
CA PHE A 665 2.25 29.49 22.53
C PHE A 665 1.03 30.41 22.58
N THR A 666 1.27 31.70 22.83
CA THR A 666 0.28 32.77 22.63
C THR A 666 0.35 33.26 21.18
N TYR A 667 -0.77 33.69 20.62
CA TYR A 667 -0.79 34.25 19.27
C TYR A 667 -1.91 35.27 19.05
N SER A 668 -1.67 36.20 18.14
CA SER A 668 -2.69 37.08 17.56
C SER A 668 -2.35 37.32 16.09
N GLY A 669 -3.35 37.57 15.24
CA GLY A 669 -3.09 37.77 13.82
C GLY A 669 -4.34 38.00 13.00
N LEU A 670 -4.16 38.36 11.73
CA LEU A 670 -5.24 38.57 10.77
C LEU A 670 -4.98 37.73 9.53
N GLY A 671 -6.00 37.02 9.04
CA GLY A 671 -5.87 36.19 7.85
C GLY A 671 -6.98 35.18 7.65
N THR A 672 -6.89 34.45 6.55
CA THR A 672 -7.73 33.29 6.23
C THR A 672 -7.11 31.98 6.67
N SER A 673 -5.82 31.96 7.02
CA SER A 673 -5.18 30.75 7.54
C SER A 673 -5.86 30.26 8.83
N ARG A 674 -6.02 28.93 8.92
CA ARG A 674 -6.57 28.22 10.08
C ARG A 674 -5.54 27.35 10.78
N THR A 675 -4.32 27.32 10.25
CA THR A 675 -3.27 26.39 10.68
C THR A 675 -1.90 27.05 10.52
N VAL A 676 -1.01 26.80 11.47
CA VAL A 676 0.45 26.90 11.30
C VAL A 676 1.04 25.52 11.52
N TYR A 677 2.29 25.28 11.14
CA TYR A 677 2.87 23.94 11.21
C TYR A 677 4.08 23.94 12.15
N ALA A 678 4.19 22.91 12.98
CA ALA A 678 5.30 22.74 13.90
C ALA A 678 6.11 21.49 13.56
N GLN A 679 7.44 21.59 13.66
CA GLN A 679 8.35 20.46 13.43
C GLN A 679 9.63 20.63 14.27
N LEU A 680 10.29 19.51 14.57
CA LEU A 680 11.60 19.49 15.24
C LEU A 680 12.69 19.09 14.24
N ILE A 681 13.77 19.86 14.21
CA ILE A 681 14.95 19.58 13.39
C ILE A 681 16.06 19.11 14.33
N ASP A 682 16.74 18.03 13.96
CA ASP A 682 18.03 17.70 14.56
C ASP A 682 19.13 18.53 13.91
N ASP A 683 19.72 19.46 14.67
CA ASP A 683 20.72 20.40 14.15
C ASP A 683 22.02 19.67 13.74
N THR A 684 22.23 18.45 14.23
CA THR A 684 23.37 17.60 13.88
C THR A 684 23.27 17.09 12.44
N THR A 685 22.07 16.62 12.06
CA THR A 685 21.81 16.02 10.74
C THR A 685 21.19 17.00 9.75
N GLY A 686 20.63 18.11 10.23
CA GLY A 686 19.86 19.07 9.46
C GLY A 686 18.52 18.53 8.96
N LYS A 687 18.01 17.45 9.57
CA LYS A 687 16.78 16.76 9.16
C LYS A 687 15.64 17.05 10.12
N VAL A 688 14.42 17.09 9.58
CA VAL A 688 13.21 17.06 10.41
C VAL A 688 13.08 15.67 11.00
N LEU A 689 12.92 15.57 12.32
CA LEU A 689 12.76 14.31 13.03
C LEU A 689 11.56 13.53 12.46
N GLY A 690 11.81 12.30 12.02
CA GLY A 690 10.79 11.44 11.43
C GLY A 690 10.16 11.95 10.13
N ASN A 691 10.67 13.04 9.54
CA ASN A 691 9.95 13.83 8.52
C ASN A 691 8.57 14.35 8.97
N LEU A 692 8.30 14.39 10.28
CA LEU A 692 6.98 14.64 10.84
C LEU A 692 6.69 16.15 10.93
N VAL A 693 5.46 16.53 10.57
CA VAL A 693 5.00 17.92 10.61
C VAL A 693 3.63 17.97 11.26
N THR A 694 3.54 18.63 12.42
CA THR A 694 2.30 18.75 13.18
C THR A 694 1.49 19.98 12.73
N PRO A 695 0.26 19.82 12.22
CA PRO A 695 -0.63 20.95 11.98
C PRO A 695 -1.16 21.51 13.32
N VAL A 696 -0.93 22.79 13.58
CA VAL A 696 -1.37 23.50 14.79
C VAL A 696 -2.53 24.43 14.46
N PRO A 697 -3.74 24.20 15.01
CA PRO A 697 -4.92 25.00 14.72
C PRO A 697 -4.76 26.44 15.25
N VAL A 698 -5.11 27.43 14.42
CA VAL A 698 -5.13 28.86 14.78
C VAL A 698 -6.39 29.56 14.25
N VAL A 699 -6.71 30.71 14.85
CA VAL A 699 -7.83 31.57 14.45
C VAL A 699 -7.34 33.01 14.36
N LEU A 700 -7.31 33.57 13.15
CA LEU A 700 -6.68 34.86 12.85
C LEU A 700 -7.72 35.98 12.69
N ASP A 701 -8.37 36.36 13.79
CA ASP A 701 -9.39 37.42 13.85
C ASP A 701 -8.94 38.69 14.61
N GLY A 702 -7.64 38.81 14.87
CA GLY A 702 -7.01 39.92 15.59
C GLY A 702 -7.00 39.79 17.11
N ARG A 703 -7.66 38.78 17.69
CA ARG A 703 -7.65 38.55 19.14
C ARG A 703 -6.47 37.69 19.55
N GLU A 704 -5.93 37.99 20.72
CA GLU A 704 -4.94 37.14 21.38
C GLU A 704 -5.58 35.84 21.88
N ARG A 705 -4.88 34.73 21.67
CA ARG A 705 -5.27 33.37 22.05
C ARG A 705 -4.04 32.59 22.49
N THR A 706 -4.29 31.45 23.12
CA THR A 706 -3.26 30.45 23.44
C THR A 706 -3.66 29.12 22.83
N VAL A 707 -2.71 28.41 22.26
CA VAL A 707 -2.88 27.01 21.84
C VAL A 707 -1.95 26.12 22.65
N THR A 708 -2.38 24.90 22.94
CA THR A 708 -1.54 23.84 23.52
C THR A 708 -1.91 22.56 22.80
N ILE A 709 -0.92 21.88 22.24
CA ILE A 709 -1.14 20.70 21.39
C ILE A 709 0.01 19.72 21.56
N PRO A 710 -0.27 18.39 21.64
CA PRO A 710 0.77 17.40 21.43
C PRO A 710 1.27 17.47 19.99
N MET A 711 2.59 17.49 19.82
CA MET A 711 3.23 17.28 18.54
C MET A 711 3.28 15.79 18.22
N ALA A 712 3.65 15.47 16.98
CA ALA A 712 3.86 14.09 16.55
C ALA A 712 4.82 13.37 17.50
N ASN A 713 4.50 12.13 17.87
CA ASN A 713 5.39 11.31 18.69
C ASN A 713 6.74 11.11 17.98
N ILE A 714 7.82 11.07 18.74
CA ILE A 714 9.17 10.82 18.24
C ILE A 714 9.89 9.79 19.10
N GLY A 715 10.88 9.10 18.52
CA GLY A 715 11.91 8.35 19.23
C GLY A 715 13.27 8.93 18.87
N TYR A 716 13.94 9.59 19.82
CA TYR A 716 15.19 10.32 19.57
C TYR A 716 16.15 10.16 20.73
N SER A 717 17.42 9.89 20.44
CA SER A 717 18.50 9.89 21.44
C SER A 717 19.31 11.18 21.33
N THR A 718 19.49 11.91 22.44
CA THR A 718 20.19 13.20 22.44
C THR A 718 21.71 13.00 22.34
N PRO A 719 22.38 13.49 21.28
CA PRO A 719 23.84 13.48 21.21
C PRO A 719 24.45 14.38 22.31
N PRO A 720 25.69 14.14 22.75
CA PRO A 720 26.32 14.90 23.85
C PRO A 720 26.30 16.43 23.70
N ASP A 721 26.44 16.93 22.47
CA ASP A 721 26.38 18.35 22.12
C ASP A 721 25.23 18.65 21.12
N GLY A 722 24.27 17.72 21.00
CA GLY A 722 23.18 17.80 20.03
C GLY A 722 22.12 18.80 20.48
N THR A 723 21.69 19.65 19.56
CA THR A 723 20.55 20.54 19.74
C THR A 723 19.44 20.22 18.75
N LEU A 724 18.23 20.56 19.14
CA LEU A 724 17.08 20.56 18.23
C LEU A 724 16.67 22.00 17.93
N THR A 725 16.11 22.22 16.76
CA THR A 725 15.40 23.46 16.44
C THR A 725 13.91 23.17 16.27
N LEU A 726 13.08 23.73 17.14
CA LEU A 726 11.64 23.84 16.88
C LEU A 726 11.41 24.91 15.82
N GLN A 727 10.71 24.54 14.77
CA GLN A 727 10.20 25.49 13.77
C GLN A 727 8.68 25.59 13.84
N ILE A 728 8.16 26.81 13.91
CA ILE A 728 6.77 27.13 13.59
C ILE A 728 6.76 27.80 12.22
N THR A 729 6.14 27.16 11.23
CA THR A 729 6.19 27.57 9.81
C THR A 729 4.81 27.77 9.19
N SER A 730 4.81 28.43 8.03
CA SER A 730 3.62 28.94 7.35
C SER A 730 2.84 27.91 6.53
N SER A 731 3.54 26.92 5.96
CA SER A 731 2.96 25.90 5.09
C SER A 731 3.69 24.57 5.25
N ALA A 732 3.07 23.49 4.79
CA ALA A 732 3.66 22.17 4.76
C ALA A 732 3.08 21.40 3.57
N THR A 733 3.92 20.75 2.78
CA THR A 733 3.51 20.20 1.48
C THR A 733 2.43 19.13 1.59
N ASN A 734 2.47 18.31 2.65
CA ASN A 734 1.44 17.29 2.90
C ASN A 734 0.04 17.90 3.17
N PHE A 735 -0.01 19.18 3.54
CA PHE A 735 -1.20 19.90 4.00
C PHE A 735 -1.45 21.17 3.18
N GLU A 736 -0.86 21.29 2.00
CA GLU A 736 -0.86 22.52 1.22
C GLU A 736 -2.28 23.02 0.94
N ASN A 737 -2.53 24.30 1.20
CA ASN A 737 -3.83 24.95 1.00
C ASN A 737 -3.64 26.33 0.39
N PHE A 738 -4.04 26.48 -0.88
CA PHE A 738 -3.88 27.69 -1.67
C PHE A 738 -4.79 28.85 -1.27
N THR A 739 -5.72 28.64 -0.33
CA THR A 739 -6.60 29.69 0.22
C THR A 739 -6.04 30.34 1.49
N THR A 740 -4.93 29.81 2.01
CA THR A 740 -4.25 30.31 3.21
C THR A 740 -3.57 31.66 2.94
N ALA A 741 -3.86 32.66 3.75
CA ALA A 741 -3.12 33.91 3.79
C ALA A 741 -3.20 34.50 5.20
N GLY A 742 -2.21 35.28 5.61
CA GLY A 742 -2.29 36.03 6.85
C GLY A 742 -0.96 36.49 7.41
N LEU A 743 -1.03 37.12 8.57
CA LEU A 743 0.10 37.49 9.39
C LEU A 743 -0.23 37.12 10.84
N ILE A 744 0.65 36.35 11.48
CA ILE A 744 0.51 35.92 12.87
C ILE A 744 1.70 36.44 13.68
N ASN A 745 1.42 36.97 14.85
CA ASN A 745 2.40 37.27 15.90
C ASN A 745 2.30 36.16 16.94
N VAL A 746 3.35 35.35 17.07
CA VAL A 746 3.47 34.30 18.08
C VAL A 746 4.28 34.84 19.25
N GLY A 747 3.86 34.54 20.47
CA GLY A 747 4.53 34.88 21.72
C GLY A 747 4.60 33.68 22.66
N ASP A 748 5.38 33.82 23.73
CA ASP A 748 5.41 32.89 24.87
C ASP A 748 5.48 31.41 24.47
N ILE A 749 6.35 31.09 23.52
CA ILE A 749 6.54 29.72 23.05
C ILE A 749 7.07 28.90 24.23
N ARG A 750 6.46 27.75 24.45
CA ARG A 750 6.89 26.73 25.40
C ARG A 750 6.86 25.38 24.68
N LEU A 751 7.97 24.66 24.75
CA LEU A 751 8.08 23.28 24.28
C LEU A 751 8.50 22.40 25.45
N ASP A 752 7.69 21.39 25.74
CA ASP A 752 7.97 20.38 26.75
C ASP A 752 8.34 19.06 26.04
N LEU A 753 9.55 18.55 26.30
CA LEU A 753 10.00 17.25 25.77
C LEU A 753 9.79 16.13 26.80
N PRO A 754 9.15 15.00 26.42
CA PRO A 754 9.04 13.82 27.28
C PRO A 754 10.39 13.10 27.36
N ILE A 755 11.08 13.25 28.49
CA ILE A 755 12.38 12.60 28.71
C ILE A 755 12.16 11.22 29.31
N ARG A 756 12.70 10.19 28.67
CA ARG A 756 12.63 8.81 29.16
C ARG A 756 13.29 8.71 30.53
N ALA A 757 12.62 8.03 31.46
CA ALA A 757 13.22 7.66 32.73
C ALA A 757 14.29 6.57 32.51
N VAL A 758 15.47 6.75 33.09
CA VAL A 758 16.48 5.68 33.13
C VAL A 758 16.08 4.75 34.29
N VAL A 759 15.56 3.57 33.95
CA VAL A 759 15.21 2.52 34.93
C VAL A 759 16.27 1.44 34.94
#